data_AF-A0A9X4C068-F1
#
_entry.id   AF-A0A9X4C068-F1
#
_cell.length_a   1.000
_cell.length_b   1.000
_cell.length_c   1.000
_cell.angle_alpha   90.00
_cell.angle_beta   90.00
_cell.angle_gamma   90.00
#
_symmetry.space_group_name_H-M   'P 1'
#
loop_
_entity.id
_entity.type
_entity.pdbx_description
1 polymer ?
#
loop_
_entity_poly.entity_id
_entity_poly.type
_entity_poly.pdbx_seq_one_letter_code
_entity_poly.pdbx_strand_id
1 'polypeptide(L)'
;MAGKPPKIKPAPNKIPDINTDGFHRPVGGNLPSSSVLRQPDPLQPSSRPHTAESVEVISVIPNLMPPAIPISHPGGVVAISTLSNYWIPVSRNMGEANEQGIRVLKQRQYVAVDEEHYVQVVKDADSGLFRATVTREREPSGPLLKPDSEGKLWYPVESSNSAHEHIADLFHRMGYAIDEFSDITLARILAVSGVDGTLARHTDADVHPPALLQDTLRRFSLDQKMARWPKEDRAAVFKAHERAFEVDCDENTLQMRRIFPDLPKTVAEAIWRNTTAAERLHMHNQPGLPPRMATETLVALREARLARAGEGLYLNAVSSLDSDRLALYMIGNLADWPQQIRIEMRQGVLDGEVLSAIGDGRSPVRHVLIRQDAGYLVQRADGQSTQALHDLYSAVCLLLLPAQRKALGMPEAAGPTLQQWVRAQPLPSRQTVSEVLGLEPLPLAIEAVTAQYRQAGYLRGGADENPEPGRFVEKRVRDLYPELSDEDVARFINEHLHSDPSGVLIRLEKEFATLRQELSTWSAMVPPHHTEGEVWSPAALAHQLQLRQGFSKNLQALWQKKLITPHDAQGESFSSFIDFAGELPHTSARFEHVTELVLEARNPSVKLGKLLDSFPNLRYLILQRVRMETFAPGIFQMRDLRHLVLQDCSLQLSDFDAEGLSRIETLTLLRLDENPLGVAPHVGFMHQLGELYLSDAGLTQIPSGVEQLASLRVLDVHDNNIVNIREDFFELPDTQNLDINLIDNPLGDVALMRIGQYVQDASMDRQIVIRVREPVANDVVEVFDSPDTGIESSSD
;
A
#
# COMPACT_ATOMS: atom_id res chain seq x y z
N MET A 1 -36.86 46.89 47.29
CA MET A 1 -35.60 47.58 46.96
C MET A 1 -34.62 46.54 46.45
N ALA A 2 -34.11 46.75 45.24
CA ALA A 2 -33.49 45.74 44.39
C ALA A 2 -32.15 45.22 44.94
N GLY A 3 -32.04 43.90 45.05
CA GLY A 3 -30.79 43.17 45.23
C GLY A 3 -30.16 42.81 43.88
N LYS A 4 -28.87 43.09 43.73
CA LYS A 4 -28.01 42.52 42.68
C LYS A 4 -27.30 41.29 43.24
N PRO A 5 -27.22 40.16 42.53
CA PRO A 5 -26.23 39.13 42.80
C PRO A 5 -24.93 39.38 42.00
N PRO A 6 -23.75 39.10 42.57
CA PRO A 6 -22.48 39.08 41.84
C PRO A 6 -22.07 37.66 41.40
N LYS A 7 -21.19 37.65 40.39
CA LYS A 7 -20.62 36.53 39.61
C LYS A 7 -19.93 35.45 40.47
N ILE A 8 -20.10 34.17 40.09
CA ILE A 8 -19.38 33.01 40.63
C ILE A 8 -18.50 32.39 39.52
N LYS A 9 -17.23 32.13 39.84
CA LYS A 9 -16.26 31.30 39.08
C LYS A 9 -16.26 29.86 39.65
N PRO A 10 -15.94 28.83 38.85
CA PRO A 10 -16.02 27.44 39.27
C PRO A 10 -14.71 26.93 39.88
N ALA A 11 -14.82 26.05 40.89
CA ALA A 11 -13.76 25.17 41.39
C ALA A 11 -14.38 23.83 41.87
N PRO A 12 -13.62 22.72 41.86
CA PRO A 12 -14.16 21.36 41.74
C PRO A 12 -14.43 20.66 43.08
N ASN A 13 -15.29 19.63 43.02
CA ASN A 13 -15.74 18.81 44.14
C ASN A 13 -14.88 17.56 44.40
N LYS A 14 -14.83 17.22 45.68
CA LYS A 14 -14.12 16.15 46.41
C LYS A 14 -14.65 14.72 46.15
N ILE A 15 -13.84 13.73 46.55
CA ILE A 15 -14.30 12.47 47.17
C ILE A 15 -13.49 12.26 48.48
N PRO A 16 -14.05 11.71 49.59
CA PRO A 16 -13.52 11.84 50.95
C PRO A 16 -12.83 10.58 51.54
N ASP A 17 -12.16 10.81 52.68
CA ASP A 17 -11.39 9.93 53.57
C ASP A 17 -12.21 8.83 54.31
N ILE A 18 -11.50 7.86 54.95
CA ILE A 18 -11.58 7.57 56.41
C ILE A 18 -10.44 6.62 56.89
N ASN A 19 -9.81 7.02 58.00
CA ASN A 19 -8.80 6.34 58.83
C ASN A 19 -9.37 5.35 59.86
N THR A 20 -8.55 4.44 60.40
CA THR A 20 -8.55 4.09 61.84
C THR A 20 -7.17 3.65 62.37
N ASP A 21 -6.83 4.20 63.54
CA ASP A 21 -5.63 4.04 64.39
C ASP A 21 -5.54 2.71 65.21
N GLY A 22 -4.34 2.40 65.74
CA GLY A 22 -4.12 1.39 66.80
C GLY A 22 -2.68 1.18 67.34
N PHE A 23 -2.32 1.96 68.36
CA PHE A 23 -1.32 1.89 69.47
C PHE A 23 -0.30 0.71 69.76
N HIS A 24 0.97 1.13 69.99
CA HIS A 24 2.08 0.80 70.98
C HIS A 24 2.74 -0.61 71.26
N ARG A 25 4.07 -0.72 70.91
CA ARG A 25 5.39 -1.09 71.61
C ARG A 25 5.48 -2.14 72.77
N PRO A 26 6.67 -2.74 73.19
CA PRO A 26 8.09 -2.23 73.16
C PRO A 26 9.33 -3.24 73.11
N VAL A 27 10.59 -2.68 73.16
CA VAL A 27 11.97 -3.19 73.57
C VAL A 27 12.68 -4.31 72.75
N GLY A 28 14.00 -4.36 72.44
CA GLY A 28 15.21 -3.51 72.63
C GLY A 28 16.55 -4.22 72.23
N GLY A 29 17.65 -3.44 72.04
CA GLY A 29 19.11 -3.80 72.04
C GLY A 29 19.72 -4.51 70.79
N ASN A 30 20.93 -4.25 70.24
CA ASN A 30 22.12 -3.44 70.57
C ASN A 30 22.98 -3.17 69.29
N LEU A 31 23.52 -1.94 69.21
CA LEU A 31 24.72 -1.31 68.57
C LEU A 31 25.85 -2.14 67.87
N PRO A 32 26.91 -1.52 67.24
CA PRO A 32 27.18 -0.09 66.87
C PRO A 32 27.66 0.12 65.39
N SER A 33 27.47 1.29 64.73
CA SER A 33 28.25 2.55 64.67
C SER A 33 29.69 2.50 64.08
N SER A 34 29.96 3.23 62.98
CA SER A 34 31.10 4.18 62.84
C SER A 34 31.04 5.02 61.52
N SER A 35 30.95 6.36 61.70
CA SER A 35 31.67 7.50 61.06
C SER A 35 31.99 7.45 59.55
N VAL A 36 31.53 8.35 58.64
CA VAL A 36 31.54 9.83 58.51
C VAL A 36 32.95 10.47 58.46
N LEU A 37 33.39 10.93 57.28
CA LEU A 37 33.69 12.36 56.94
C LEU A 37 34.60 12.53 55.68
N ARG A 38 34.10 13.38 54.76
CA ARG A 38 34.77 14.44 53.95
C ARG A 38 35.86 14.15 52.89
N GLN A 39 35.56 14.66 51.68
CA GLN A 39 36.38 15.35 50.65
C GLN A 39 37.82 15.78 51.05
N PRO A 40 38.79 15.96 50.11
CA PRO A 40 38.64 16.68 48.82
C PRO A 40 39.54 16.24 47.62
N ASP A 41 39.28 16.76 46.41
CA ASP A 41 40.29 16.92 45.32
C ASP A 41 41.28 18.05 45.71
N PRO A 42 42.60 18.06 45.35
CA PRO A 42 43.05 18.22 43.94
C PRO A 42 44.50 17.77 43.56
N LEU A 43 44.78 17.70 42.24
CA LEU A 43 46.06 17.95 41.50
C LEU A 43 47.30 17.01 41.65
N GLN A 44 47.78 16.56 40.47
CA GLN A 44 48.95 15.72 40.05
C GLN A 44 50.38 16.31 40.38
N PRO A 45 51.56 15.75 39.95
CA PRO A 45 52.00 14.39 39.49
C PRO A 45 53.35 13.86 40.10
N SER A 46 53.72 12.61 39.71
CA SER A 46 55.08 12.08 39.42
C SER A 46 55.91 11.29 40.47
N SER A 47 56.17 10.00 40.14
CA SER A 47 57.53 9.41 40.04
C SER A 47 57.50 7.99 39.44
N ARG A 48 58.33 7.80 38.40
CA ARG A 48 58.55 6.66 37.48
C ARG A 48 59.55 5.62 38.06
N PRO A 49 60.01 4.53 37.38
CA PRO A 49 59.92 4.10 35.95
C PRO A 49 59.49 2.61 35.73
N HIS A 50 59.09 2.04 34.57
CA HIS A 50 59.49 2.07 33.15
C HIS A 50 58.29 1.64 32.25
N THR A 51 57.70 2.51 31.39
CA THR A 51 57.68 2.53 29.88
C THR A 51 57.12 1.26 29.16
N ALA A 52 55.85 1.15 28.69
CA ALA A 52 54.99 1.89 27.70
C ALA A 52 55.08 1.27 26.27
N GLU A 53 54.03 1.07 25.44
CA GLU A 53 52.78 1.83 25.18
C GLU A 53 51.57 0.97 24.69
N SER A 54 50.40 1.61 24.73
CA SER A 54 48.99 1.20 24.59
C SER A 54 48.34 1.55 23.23
N VAL A 55 47.14 1.02 22.92
CA VAL A 55 46.22 1.53 21.85
C VAL A 55 44.77 1.37 22.37
N GLU A 56 44.10 2.40 22.87
CA GLU A 56 43.30 3.47 22.23
C GLU A 56 41.89 3.09 21.72
N VAL A 57 40.90 3.73 22.36
CA VAL A 57 39.53 3.93 21.91
C VAL A 57 39.57 4.92 20.74
N ILE A 58 39.06 4.54 19.56
CA ILE A 58 39.03 5.43 18.39
C ILE A 58 37.65 6.08 18.28
N SER A 59 37.62 7.39 18.51
CA SER A 59 36.62 8.34 18.05
C SER A 59 36.61 8.45 16.52
N VAL A 60 35.45 8.37 15.88
CA VAL A 60 35.30 8.72 14.45
C VAL A 60 35.16 10.24 14.33
N ILE A 61 36.25 10.92 13.97
CA ILE A 61 36.28 12.32 13.52
C ILE A 61 36.35 12.31 11.99
N PRO A 62 35.63 13.21 11.28
CA PRO A 62 35.55 13.23 9.83
C PRO A 62 36.85 13.74 9.20
N ASN A 63 37.26 13.17 8.07
CA ASN A 63 38.23 13.79 7.16
C ASN A 63 37.70 13.62 5.74
N LEU A 64 37.28 14.70 5.06
CA LEU A 64 38.14 15.69 4.39
C LEU A 64 39.12 15.02 3.41
N MET A 65 38.63 14.83 2.18
CA MET A 65 39.46 14.63 1.00
C MET A 65 40.32 15.89 0.74
N PRO A 66 41.63 15.75 0.47
CA PRO A 66 42.41 16.80 -0.18
C PRO A 66 42.07 16.87 -1.68
N PRO A 67 42.22 18.04 -2.34
CA PRO A 67 41.79 18.23 -3.72
C PRO A 67 42.70 17.44 -4.67
N ALA A 68 42.10 16.60 -5.51
CA ALA A 68 42.79 16.00 -6.64
C ALA A 68 43.05 17.09 -7.71
N ILE A 69 44.32 17.22 -8.08
CA ILE A 69 44.81 18.07 -9.17
C ILE A 69 44.29 17.49 -10.50
N PRO A 70 43.69 18.30 -11.38
CA PRO A 70 43.11 17.82 -12.63
C PRO A 70 44.21 17.45 -13.64
N ILE A 71 44.35 16.16 -13.92
CA ILE A 71 45.03 15.70 -15.14
C ILE A 71 44.05 15.91 -16.28
N SER A 72 44.30 16.99 -17.02
CA SER A 72 43.66 17.31 -18.28
C SER A 72 44.23 16.41 -19.37
N HIS A 73 43.40 15.58 -20.01
CA HIS A 73 43.62 15.04 -21.35
C HIS A 73 42.30 15.00 -22.14
N PRO A 74 42.37 15.11 -23.47
CA PRO A 74 41.59 16.09 -24.21
C PRO A 74 40.39 15.50 -24.94
N GLY A 75 39.35 16.33 -25.05
CA GLY A 75 38.58 16.56 -26.28
C GLY A 75 38.08 15.36 -27.07
N GLY A 76 36.77 15.11 -26.95
CA GLY A 76 36.02 14.37 -27.96
C GLY A 76 34.68 13.90 -27.43
N VAL A 77 33.70 14.80 -27.35
CA VAL A 77 32.29 14.38 -27.32
C VAL A 77 32.04 13.62 -28.62
N VAL A 78 32.11 12.30 -28.57
CA VAL A 78 31.61 11.45 -29.66
C VAL A 78 30.10 11.49 -29.52
N ALA A 79 29.45 12.31 -30.35
CA ALA A 79 28.01 12.29 -30.48
C ALA A 79 27.55 10.84 -30.68
N ILE A 80 26.74 10.33 -29.77
CA ILE A 80 26.14 8.99 -29.88
C ILE A 80 25.26 9.02 -31.13
N SER A 81 25.76 8.47 -32.24
CA SER A 81 24.98 8.37 -33.46
C SER A 81 23.88 7.33 -33.24
N THR A 82 22.63 7.77 -33.16
CA THR A 82 21.46 6.89 -33.06
C THR A 82 21.40 5.95 -34.27
N LEU A 83 20.96 4.70 -34.05
CA LEU A 83 20.89 3.66 -35.10
C LEU A 83 20.08 4.12 -36.33
N SER A 84 19.09 4.99 -36.12
CA SER A 84 18.26 5.59 -37.16
C SER A 84 19.04 6.36 -38.23
N ASN A 85 20.24 6.88 -37.91
CA ASN A 85 21.10 7.55 -38.88
C ASN A 85 21.72 6.60 -39.92
N TYR A 86 21.62 5.28 -39.69
CA TYR A 86 22.18 4.24 -40.55
C TYR A 86 21.11 3.45 -41.31
N TRP A 87 19.83 3.84 -41.20
CA TRP A 87 18.71 3.15 -41.83
C TRP A 87 18.72 3.27 -43.36
N ILE A 88 18.52 2.13 -44.01
CA ILE A 88 18.39 1.98 -45.46
C ILE A 88 17.01 1.38 -45.72
N PRO A 89 16.09 2.07 -46.40
CA PRO A 89 14.75 1.57 -46.67
C PRO A 89 14.78 0.34 -47.59
N VAL A 90 13.82 -0.58 -47.42
CA VAL A 90 13.75 -1.82 -48.20
C VAL A 90 13.73 -1.52 -49.70
N SER A 91 14.71 -2.06 -50.41
CA SER A 91 14.78 -2.02 -51.87
C SER A 91 14.46 -3.41 -52.42
N ARG A 92 13.74 -3.50 -53.56
CA ARG A 92 13.29 -4.75 -54.21
C ARG A 92 14.40 -5.79 -54.57
N ASN A 93 15.68 -5.50 -54.30
CA ASN A 93 16.83 -6.33 -54.69
C ASN A 93 17.77 -6.69 -53.52
N MET A 94 17.25 -6.85 -52.30
CA MET A 94 18.03 -7.39 -51.19
C MET A 94 17.93 -8.92 -51.21
N GLY A 95 18.96 -9.61 -51.73
CA GLY A 95 19.01 -11.07 -51.89
C GLY A 95 18.79 -11.85 -50.58
N GLU A 96 18.78 -13.19 -50.64
CA GLU A 96 18.44 -14.06 -49.50
C GLU A 96 19.40 -13.89 -48.30
N ALA A 97 18.83 -13.95 -47.09
CA ALA A 97 19.58 -13.89 -45.84
C ALA A 97 20.16 -15.26 -45.49
N ASN A 98 21.34 -15.29 -44.86
CA ASN A 98 21.92 -16.52 -44.32
C ASN A 98 21.24 -16.94 -42.99
N GLU A 99 21.67 -18.06 -42.40
CA GLU A 99 21.14 -18.58 -41.11
C GLU A 99 21.27 -17.62 -39.92
N GLN A 100 22.02 -16.51 -40.06
CA GLN A 100 22.18 -15.45 -39.05
C GLN A 100 21.41 -14.16 -39.41
N GLY A 101 20.59 -14.18 -40.45
CA GLY A 101 19.83 -13.01 -40.92
C GLY A 101 20.65 -11.97 -41.69
N ILE A 102 21.92 -12.27 -42.00
CA ILE A 102 22.81 -11.36 -42.73
C ILE A 102 22.61 -11.53 -44.24
N ARG A 103 22.35 -10.42 -44.93
CA ARG A 103 22.23 -10.35 -46.40
C ARG A 103 23.52 -9.79 -47.00
N VAL A 104 24.04 -10.43 -48.04
CA VAL A 104 25.26 -9.98 -48.73
C VAL A 104 24.91 -9.39 -50.09
N LEU A 105 25.18 -8.11 -50.29
CA LEU A 105 24.99 -7.42 -51.57
C LEU A 105 26.27 -6.69 -51.98
N LYS A 106 26.82 -7.01 -53.16
CA LYS A 106 28.07 -6.42 -53.69
C LYS A 106 29.22 -6.43 -52.66
N GLN A 107 29.47 -7.59 -52.02
CA GLN A 107 30.49 -7.81 -50.97
C GLN A 107 30.29 -7.03 -49.66
N ARG A 108 29.09 -6.48 -49.41
CA ARG A 108 28.74 -5.79 -48.17
C ARG A 108 27.64 -6.52 -47.43
N GLN A 109 27.70 -6.50 -46.11
CA GLN A 109 26.75 -7.17 -45.22
C GLN A 109 25.70 -6.19 -44.72
N TYR A 110 24.44 -6.63 -44.73
CA TYR A 110 23.29 -5.87 -44.27
C TYR A 110 22.44 -6.75 -43.35
N VAL A 111 21.88 -6.14 -42.32
CA VAL A 111 20.98 -6.80 -41.36
C VAL A 111 19.68 -6.03 -41.26
N ALA A 112 18.56 -6.73 -41.07
CA ALA A 112 17.27 -6.10 -40.85
C ALA A 112 17.17 -5.60 -39.41
N VAL A 113 16.72 -4.36 -39.22
CA VAL A 113 16.49 -3.78 -37.89
C VAL A 113 14.99 -3.72 -37.59
N ASP A 114 14.16 -3.58 -38.62
CA ASP A 114 12.70 -3.76 -38.58
C ASP A 114 12.19 -4.29 -39.94
N GLU A 115 10.87 -4.31 -40.14
CA GLU A 115 10.24 -4.78 -41.39
C GLU A 115 10.52 -3.88 -42.61
N GLU A 116 10.89 -2.62 -42.39
CA GLU A 116 11.03 -1.58 -43.42
C GLU A 116 12.48 -1.06 -43.61
N HIS A 117 13.41 -1.40 -42.71
CA HIS A 117 14.76 -0.82 -42.65
C HIS A 117 15.86 -1.86 -42.45
N TYR A 118 16.93 -1.66 -43.22
CA TYR A 118 18.18 -2.41 -43.14
C TYR A 118 19.33 -1.50 -42.71
N VAL A 119 20.35 -2.07 -42.08
CA VAL A 119 21.59 -1.37 -41.72
C VAL A 119 22.79 -2.12 -42.28
N GLN A 120 23.75 -1.39 -42.85
CA GLN A 120 25.03 -1.98 -43.29
C GLN A 120 25.91 -2.25 -42.05
N VAL A 121 26.51 -3.43 -41.98
CA VAL A 121 27.34 -3.86 -40.84
C VAL A 121 28.72 -4.35 -41.24
N VAL A 122 29.68 -4.18 -40.33
CA VAL A 122 31.04 -4.73 -40.43
C VAL A 122 31.40 -5.38 -39.09
N LYS A 123 32.12 -6.50 -39.12
CA LYS A 123 32.60 -7.15 -37.90
C LYS A 123 33.67 -6.29 -37.22
N ASP A 124 33.42 -5.91 -35.98
CA ASP A 124 34.32 -5.14 -35.13
C ASP A 124 35.43 -6.06 -34.58
N ALA A 125 36.68 -5.66 -34.77
CA ALA A 125 37.84 -6.51 -34.48
C ALA A 125 38.10 -6.70 -32.97
N ASP A 126 37.69 -5.74 -32.14
CA ASP A 126 37.94 -5.74 -30.70
C ASP A 126 36.84 -6.47 -29.92
N SER A 127 35.57 -6.25 -30.30
CA SER A 127 34.41 -6.87 -29.63
C SER A 127 33.97 -8.20 -30.23
N GLY A 128 34.35 -8.49 -31.48
CA GLY A 128 33.88 -9.66 -32.23
C GLY A 128 32.42 -9.59 -32.69
N LEU A 129 31.69 -8.51 -32.34
CA LEU A 129 30.31 -8.23 -32.72
C LEU A 129 30.23 -7.42 -34.04
N PHE A 130 29.02 -7.16 -34.53
CA PHE A 130 28.82 -6.41 -35.77
C PHE A 130 28.50 -4.94 -35.47
N ARG A 131 29.18 -4.01 -36.12
CA ARG A 131 28.99 -2.57 -35.95
C ARG A 131 28.27 -1.97 -37.16
N ALA A 132 27.29 -1.12 -36.90
CA ALA A 132 26.61 -0.33 -37.93
C ALA A 132 27.58 0.66 -38.60
N THR A 133 27.45 0.86 -39.91
CA THR A 133 28.30 1.77 -40.68
C THR A 133 27.57 2.32 -41.91
N VAL A 134 28.01 3.45 -42.46
CA VAL A 134 27.56 3.92 -43.79
C VAL A 134 28.59 3.66 -44.90
N THR A 135 28.11 3.60 -46.15
CA THR A 135 28.90 3.29 -47.35
C THR A 135 30.18 4.12 -47.57
N ARG A 136 30.30 5.31 -46.95
CA ARG A 136 31.45 6.21 -47.10
C ARG A 136 32.38 6.26 -45.89
N GLU A 137 32.09 5.52 -44.83
CA GLU A 137 32.94 5.46 -43.63
C GLU A 137 34.14 4.54 -43.84
N ARG A 138 35.33 5.01 -43.45
CA ARG A 138 36.56 4.18 -43.38
C ARG A 138 36.68 3.44 -42.06
N GLU A 139 36.20 4.06 -40.97
CA GLU A 139 36.09 3.46 -39.65
C GLU A 139 34.60 3.46 -39.26
N PRO A 140 34.04 2.30 -38.89
CA PRO A 140 32.63 2.20 -38.57
C PRO A 140 32.32 2.94 -37.25
N SER A 141 31.49 3.98 -37.29
CA SER A 141 31.16 4.80 -36.12
C SER A 141 29.81 4.47 -35.46
N GLY A 142 29.04 3.54 -36.03
CA GLY A 142 27.73 3.18 -35.50
C GLY A 142 27.77 2.31 -34.24
N PRO A 143 26.59 2.06 -33.63
CA PRO A 143 26.47 1.17 -32.47
C PRO A 143 26.78 -0.28 -32.83
N LEU A 144 27.20 -1.06 -31.83
CA LEU A 144 27.31 -2.52 -31.93
C LEU A 144 25.91 -3.15 -31.96
N LEU A 145 25.72 -4.20 -32.75
CA LEU A 145 24.44 -4.88 -32.98
C LEU A 145 24.55 -6.36 -32.62
N LYS A 146 23.45 -6.93 -32.10
CA LYS A 146 23.29 -8.37 -31.89
C LYS A 146 22.00 -8.89 -32.52
N PRO A 147 21.97 -10.15 -33.02
CA PRO A 147 20.77 -10.77 -33.54
C PRO A 147 19.78 -11.14 -32.42
N ASP A 148 18.51 -11.26 -32.78
CA ASP A 148 17.45 -11.80 -31.93
C ASP A 148 17.57 -13.32 -31.79
N SER A 149 16.75 -13.90 -30.91
CA SER A 149 16.72 -15.34 -30.67
C SER A 149 16.34 -16.16 -31.91
N GLU A 150 15.77 -15.53 -32.94
CA GLU A 150 15.38 -16.15 -34.21
C GLU A 150 16.35 -15.87 -35.36
N GLY A 151 17.37 -15.02 -35.15
CA GLY A 151 18.30 -14.56 -36.19
C GLY A 151 17.68 -13.68 -37.28
N LYS A 152 16.50 -13.08 -37.07
CA LYS A 152 15.77 -12.32 -38.10
C LYS A 152 15.98 -10.82 -38.00
N LEU A 153 15.93 -10.26 -36.79
CA LEU A 153 16.11 -8.84 -36.52
C LEU A 153 17.35 -8.59 -35.66
N TRP A 154 17.98 -7.44 -35.87
CA TRP A 154 19.21 -7.03 -35.20
C TRP A 154 19.01 -5.73 -34.44
N TYR A 155 19.42 -5.69 -33.17
CA TYR A 155 19.19 -4.57 -32.27
C TYR A 155 20.50 -4.08 -31.64
N PRO A 156 20.58 -2.79 -31.28
CA PRO A 156 21.78 -2.22 -30.70
C PRO A 156 22.08 -2.80 -29.32
N VAL A 157 23.35 -3.11 -29.10
CA VAL A 157 23.89 -3.44 -27.79
C VAL A 157 23.95 -2.14 -27.01
N GLU A 158 23.02 -1.95 -26.08
CA GLU A 158 23.00 -0.78 -25.19
C GLU A 158 24.34 -0.64 -24.47
N SER A 159 24.95 0.54 -24.55
CA SER A 159 26.19 0.86 -23.85
C SER A 159 26.04 0.68 -22.35
N SER A 160 26.88 -0.18 -21.78
CA SER A 160 26.96 -0.68 -20.40
C SER A 160 27.09 0.36 -19.27
N ASN A 161 27.01 1.66 -19.54
CA ASN A 161 27.29 2.69 -18.53
C ASN A 161 26.14 2.89 -17.54
N SER A 162 24.88 2.85 -17.97
CA SER A 162 23.75 3.10 -17.07
C SER A 162 23.61 2.00 -16.01
N ALA A 163 23.64 0.72 -16.39
CA ALA A 163 23.49 -0.39 -15.44
C ALA A 163 24.58 -0.41 -14.36
N HIS A 164 25.83 -0.08 -14.74
CA HIS A 164 26.95 -0.04 -13.81
C HIS A 164 26.83 1.12 -12.82
N GLU A 165 26.37 2.30 -13.27
CA GLU A 165 26.09 3.45 -12.41
C GLU A 165 24.99 3.14 -11.36
N HIS A 166 23.92 2.45 -11.75
CA HIS A 166 22.84 2.10 -10.81
C HIS A 166 23.29 1.05 -9.77
N ILE A 167 24.08 0.06 -10.19
CA ILE A 167 24.67 -0.92 -9.25
C ILE A 167 25.65 -0.21 -8.29
N ALA A 168 26.42 0.76 -8.79
CA ALA A 168 27.35 1.55 -7.98
C ALA A 168 26.60 2.37 -6.92
N ASP A 169 25.49 3.01 -7.29
CA ASP A 169 24.64 3.75 -6.36
C ASP A 169 24.05 2.86 -5.26
N LEU A 170 23.51 1.69 -5.64
CA LEU A 170 23.00 0.70 -4.69
C LEU A 170 24.06 0.28 -3.66
N PHE A 171 25.28 0.00 -4.12
CA PHE A 171 26.39 -0.39 -3.26
C PHE A 171 26.82 0.75 -2.35
N HIS A 172 26.88 1.98 -2.88
CA HIS A 172 27.22 3.17 -2.11
C HIS A 172 26.22 3.42 -0.97
N ARG A 173 24.92 3.23 -1.24
CA ARG A 173 23.84 3.35 -0.23
C ARG A 173 23.91 2.27 0.85
N MET A 174 24.50 1.11 0.55
CA MET A 174 24.81 0.08 1.54
C MET A 174 26.13 0.33 2.29
N GLY A 175 26.87 1.39 1.93
CA GLY A 175 28.13 1.77 2.55
C GLY A 175 29.37 1.13 1.92
N TYR A 176 29.28 0.65 0.68
CA TYR A 176 30.37 -0.03 -0.02
C TYR A 176 30.76 0.71 -1.30
N ALA A 177 32.05 0.77 -1.60
CA ALA A 177 32.53 1.25 -2.90
C ALA A 177 32.44 0.13 -3.93
N ILE A 178 31.96 0.42 -5.14
CA ILE A 178 31.86 -0.60 -6.20
C ILE A 178 33.24 -1.20 -6.55
N ASP A 179 34.29 -0.38 -6.46
CA ASP A 179 35.68 -0.78 -6.70
C ASP A 179 36.26 -1.75 -5.65
N GLU A 180 35.57 -2.02 -4.54
CA GLU A 180 35.97 -3.05 -3.56
C GLU A 180 35.86 -4.47 -4.15
N PHE A 181 35.04 -4.64 -5.20
CA PHE A 181 34.77 -5.94 -5.82
C PHE A 181 35.08 -5.92 -7.31
N SER A 182 35.72 -6.99 -7.82
CA SER A 182 35.84 -7.20 -9.27
C SER A 182 34.48 -7.43 -9.91
N ASP A 183 34.32 -7.11 -11.20
CA ASP A 183 33.09 -7.32 -11.97
C ASP A 183 32.53 -8.75 -11.86
N ILE A 184 33.42 -9.75 -11.86
CA ILE A 184 33.05 -11.16 -11.69
C ILE A 184 32.48 -11.41 -10.29
N THR A 185 33.03 -10.76 -9.26
CA THR A 185 32.53 -10.87 -7.89
C THR A 185 31.19 -10.15 -7.73
N LEU A 186 31.02 -8.98 -8.37
CA LEU A 186 29.74 -8.26 -8.39
C LEU A 186 28.64 -9.10 -9.03
N ALA A 187 28.91 -9.70 -10.19
CA ALA A 187 27.97 -10.60 -10.86
C ALA A 187 27.58 -11.80 -9.97
N ARG A 188 28.54 -12.34 -9.22
CA ARG A 188 28.28 -13.42 -8.24
C ARG A 188 27.42 -12.95 -7.07
N ILE A 189 27.68 -11.78 -6.50
CA ILE A 189 26.88 -11.21 -5.39
C ILE A 189 25.43 -11.03 -5.84
N LEU A 190 25.19 -10.48 -7.03
CA LEU A 190 23.86 -10.31 -7.60
C LEU A 190 23.17 -11.66 -7.83
N ALA A 191 23.84 -12.61 -8.50
CA ALA A 191 23.28 -13.94 -8.75
C ALA A 191 22.94 -14.71 -7.48
N VAL A 192 23.80 -14.64 -6.46
CA VAL A 192 23.61 -15.33 -5.17
C VAL A 192 22.48 -14.71 -4.34
N SER A 193 22.40 -13.38 -4.33
CA SER A 193 21.32 -12.67 -3.63
C SER A 193 19.97 -12.79 -4.34
N GLY A 194 19.95 -13.22 -5.61
CA GLY A 194 18.75 -13.36 -6.43
C GLY A 194 18.26 -12.04 -7.03
N VAL A 195 19.11 -11.00 -7.04
CA VAL A 195 18.81 -9.71 -7.68
C VAL A 195 19.28 -9.77 -9.13
N ASP A 196 18.35 -9.58 -10.07
CA ASP A 196 18.68 -9.47 -11.49
C ASP A 196 19.32 -8.10 -11.81
N GLY A 197 20.28 -8.06 -12.73
CA GLY A 197 20.98 -6.84 -13.15
C GLY A 197 20.07 -5.83 -13.88
N THR A 198 18.86 -6.24 -14.25
CA THR A 198 17.76 -5.37 -14.73
C THR A 198 17.05 -4.68 -13.58
N LEU A 199 16.80 -5.38 -12.46
CA LEU A 199 16.15 -4.86 -11.26
C LEU A 199 16.98 -3.81 -10.53
N ALA A 200 18.31 -3.89 -10.62
CA ALA A 200 19.21 -2.85 -10.10
C ALA A 200 19.00 -1.49 -10.79
N ARG A 201 18.42 -1.46 -12.01
CA ARG A 201 18.18 -0.24 -12.80
C ARG A 201 16.91 0.51 -12.37
N HIS A 202 16.04 -0.11 -11.56
CA HIS A 202 14.73 0.42 -11.18
C HIS A 202 14.61 0.77 -9.69
N THR A 203 15.69 0.68 -8.94
CA THR A 203 15.71 1.15 -7.55
C THR A 203 15.81 2.67 -7.51
N ASP A 204 14.68 3.34 -7.24
CA ASP A 204 14.70 4.79 -6.97
C ASP A 204 15.60 5.10 -5.77
N ALA A 205 16.08 6.34 -5.72
CA ALA A 205 16.92 6.86 -4.64
C ALA A 205 16.27 6.71 -3.24
N ASP A 206 14.94 6.64 -3.18
CA ASP A 206 14.17 6.63 -1.92
C ASP A 206 13.86 5.24 -1.34
N VAL A 207 14.14 4.11 -2.03
CA VAL A 207 13.92 2.78 -1.42
C VAL A 207 15.17 2.05 -1.00
N HIS A 208 15.12 1.60 0.26
CA HIS A 208 16.11 0.76 0.87
C HIS A 208 16.58 -0.42 0.00
N PRO A 209 17.90 -0.67 -0.05
CA PRO A 209 18.46 -1.79 -0.76
C PRO A 209 17.84 -3.14 -0.34
N PRO A 210 17.73 -4.12 -1.27
CA PRO A 210 17.24 -5.45 -0.94
C PRO A 210 18.02 -6.10 0.21
N ALA A 211 17.31 -6.54 1.23
CA ALA A 211 17.92 -7.01 2.47
C ALA A 211 18.84 -8.23 2.27
N LEU A 212 18.49 -9.13 1.35
CA LEU A 212 19.31 -10.30 1.03
C LEU A 212 20.55 -9.92 0.21
N LEU A 213 20.46 -8.89 -0.65
CA LEU A 213 21.64 -8.33 -1.32
C LEU A 213 22.60 -7.71 -0.31
N GLN A 214 22.07 -6.91 0.62
CA GLN A 214 22.87 -6.31 1.69
C GLN A 214 23.56 -7.36 2.55
N ASP A 215 22.85 -8.44 2.88
CA ASP A 215 23.41 -9.57 3.63
C ASP A 215 24.52 -10.32 2.87
N THR A 216 24.27 -10.68 1.62
CA THR A 216 25.24 -11.38 0.77
C THR A 216 26.48 -10.50 0.56
N LEU A 217 26.31 -9.23 0.22
CA LEU A 217 27.41 -8.29 0.00
C LEU A 217 28.30 -8.18 1.25
N ARG A 218 27.69 -7.97 2.43
CA ARG A 218 28.40 -7.95 3.71
C ARG A 218 29.26 -9.21 3.91
N ARG A 219 28.72 -10.38 3.60
CA ARG A 219 29.41 -11.67 3.77
C ARG A 219 30.57 -11.85 2.78
N PHE A 220 30.43 -11.35 1.56
CA PHE A 220 31.53 -11.28 0.59
C PHE A 220 32.64 -10.32 1.07
N SER A 221 32.31 -9.14 1.58
CA SER A 221 33.30 -8.21 2.19
C SER A 221 33.98 -8.85 3.39
N LEU A 222 33.24 -9.60 4.22
CA LEU A 222 33.80 -10.33 5.35
C LEU A 222 34.80 -11.41 4.91
N ASP A 223 34.47 -12.23 3.89
CA ASP A 223 35.38 -13.26 3.35
C ASP A 223 36.67 -12.66 2.77
N GLN A 224 36.58 -11.54 2.04
CA GLN A 224 37.78 -10.82 1.58
C GLN A 224 38.66 -10.39 2.76
N LYS A 225 38.05 -9.86 3.84
CA LYS A 225 38.76 -9.51 5.08
C LYS A 225 39.32 -10.73 5.82
N MET A 226 38.80 -11.94 5.58
CA MET A 226 39.34 -13.19 6.12
C MET A 226 40.59 -13.67 5.38
N ALA A 227 40.90 -13.14 4.19
CA ALA A 227 42.07 -13.55 3.42
C ALA A 227 43.40 -13.37 4.19
N ARG A 228 43.45 -12.43 5.14
CA ARG A 228 44.61 -12.19 6.03
C ARG A 228 44.84 -13.28 7.09
N TRP A 229 43.85 -14.13 7.35
CA TRP A 229 43.94 -15.21 8.34
C TRP A 229 44.44 -16.52 7.72
N PRO A 230 45.10 -17.41 8.50
CA PRO A 230 45.46 -18.76 8.06
C PRO A 230 44.24 -19.56 7.61
N LYS A 231 44.37 -20.40 6.57
CA LYS A 231 43.24 -21.15 5.98
C LYS A 231 42.45 -21.98 7.01
N GLU A 232 43.13 -22.55 7.99
CA GLU A 232 42.56 -23.41 9.03
C GLU A 232 41.62 -22.66 9.98
N ASP A 233 41.90 -21.37 10.25
CA ASP A 233 41.14 -20.56 11.20
C ASP A 233 40.00 -19.76 10.54
N ARG A 234 40.06 -19.56 9.21
CA ARG A 234 39.12 -18.69 8.47
C ARG A 234 37.66 -19.01 8.77
N ALA A 235 37.29 -20.29 8.76
CA ALA A 235 35.90 -20.70 8.98
C ALA A 235 35.41 -20.40 10.40
N ALA A 236 36.25 -20.63 11.41
CA ALA A 236 35.91 -20.36 12.81
C ALA A 236 35.77 -18.86 13.08
N VAL A 237 36.71 -18.05 12.56
CA VAL A 237 36.71 -16.60 12.70
C VAL A 237 35.53 -15.97 11.95
N PHE A 238 35.24 -16.43 10.73
CA PHE A 238 34.06 -15.99 9.96
C PHE A 238 32.77 -16.24 10.76
N LYS A 239 32.59 -17.46 11.30
CA LYS A 239 31.42 -17.82 12.10
C LYS A 239 31.29 -16.98 13.38
N ALA A 240 32.40 -16.61 14.02
CA ALA A 240 32.38 -15.73 15.18
C ALA A 240 31.93 -14.31 14.82
N HIS A 241 32.42 -13.74 13.71
CA HIS A 241 31.99 -12.44 13.21
C HIS A 241 30.52 -12.42 12.77
N GLU A 242 30.04 -13.48 12.12
CA GLU A 242 28.62 -13.63 11.82
C GLU A 242 27.80 -13.58 13.10
N ARG A 243 28.10 -14.44 14.09
CA ARG A 243 27.36 -14.47 15.35
C ARG A 243 27.32 -13.12 16.06
N ALA A 244 28.45 -12.40 16.11
CA ALA A 244 28.53 -11.10 16.73
C ALA A 244 27.65 -10.07 16.00
N PHE A 245 27.64 -10.07 14.66
CA PHE A 245 26.79 -9.19 13.86
C PHE A 245 25.30 -9.51 14.05
N GLU A 246 24.96 -10.79 14.08
CA GLU A 246 23.58 -11.26 14.16
C GLU A 246 22.89 -10.96 15.49
N VAL A 247 23.64 -10.85 16.60
CA VAL A 247 23.08 -10.52 17.94
C VAL A 247 23.01 -9.03 18.23
N ASP A 248 23.69 -8.20 17.44
CA ASP A 248 23.75 -6.75 17.61
C ASP A 248 22.52 -6.07 16.97
N CYS A 249 21.31 -6.30 17.48
CA CYS A 249 20.07 -5.69 16.95
C CYS A 249 19.07 -5.31 18.04
N ASP A 250 18.01 -4.59 17.67
CA ASP A 250 16.96 -4.19 18.60
C ASP A 250 16.16 -5.40 19.12
N GLU A 251 15.47 -5.23 20.25
CA GLU A 251 14.76 -6.33 20.92
C GLU A 251 13.66 -6.97 20.04
N ASN A 252 13.02 -6.20 19.14
CA ASN A 252 11.98 -6.75 18.25
C ASN A 252 12.60 -7.68 17.20
N THR A 253 13.71 -7.26 16.60
CA THR A 253 14.49 -8.08 15.68
C THR A 253 15.02 -9.33 16.38
N LEU A 254 15.54 -9.19 17.61
CA LEU A 254 15.95 -10.33 18.43
C LEU A 254 14.79 -11.28 18.74
N GLN A 255 13.60 -10.78 19.05
CA GLN A 255 12.41 -11.60 19.30
C GLN A 255 12.04 -12.45 18.08
N MET A 256 12.05 -11.87 16.87
CA MET A 256 11.81 -12.61 15.63
C MET A 256 12.86 -13.72 15.45
N ARG A 257 14.13 -13.41 15.68
CA ARG A 257 15.25 -14.36 15.56
C ARG A 257 15.24 -15.42 16.66
N ARG A 258 14.64 -15.17 17.83
CA ARG A 258 14.43 -16.21 18.85
C ARG A 258 13.44 -17.28 18.36
N ILE A 259 12.44 -16.88 17.57
CA ILE A 259 11.47 -17.80 16.94
C ILE A 259 12.09 -18.48 15.71
N PHE A 260 12.86 -17.74 14.91
CA PHE A 260 13.52 -18.21 13.70
C PHE A 260 15.04 -17.94 13.75
N PRO A 261 15.85 -18.82 14.38
CA PRO A 261 17.27 -18.59 14.63
C PRO A 261 18.15 -18.37 13.40
N ASP A 262 17.76 -18.99 12.27
CA ASP A 262 18.51 -18.94 11.02
C ASP A 262 18.14 -17.73 10.13
N LEU A 263 17.21 -16.87 10.57
CA LEU A 263 16.83 -15.66 9.83
C LEU A 263 17.96 -14.62 9.92
N PRO A 264 18.52 -14.13 8.79
CA PRO A 264 19.55 -13.09 8.83
C PRO A 264 19.01 -11.77 9.40
N LYS A 265 19.85 -11.05 10.15
CA LYS A 265 19.45 -9.83 10.89
C LYS A 265 18.91 -8.77 9.94
N THR A 266 19.63 -8.53 8.84
CA THR A 266 19.25 -7.59 7.78
C THR A 266 17.85 -7.85 7.23
N VAL A 267 17.48 -9.13 7.09
CA VAL A 267 16.18 -9.56 6.58
C VAL A 267 15.10 -9.42 7.65
N ALA A 268 15.41 -9.75 8.91
CA ALA A 268 14.52 -9.54 10.04
C ALA A 268 14.18 -8.04 10.22
N GLU A 269 15.18 -7.16 10.14
CA GLU A 269 15.00 -5.70 10.20
C GLU A 269 14.15 -5.19 9.02
N ALA A 270 14.29 -5.78 7.83
CA ALA A 270 13.47 -5.43 6.68
C ALA A 270 12.01 -5.84 6.86
N ILE A 271 11.74 -7.04 7.39
CA ILE A 271 10.39 -7.48 7.72
C ILE A 271 9.79 -6.56 8.79
N TRP A 272 10.55 -6.23 9.83
CA TRP A 272 10.09 -5.37 10.93
C TRP A 272 9.71 -3.95 10.48
N ARG A 273 10.48 -3.37 9.55
CA ARG A 273 10.17 -2.05 8.96
C ARG A 273 8.79 -2.00 8.29
N ASN A 274 8.37 -3.11 7.68
CA ASN A 274 7.10 -3.23 6.97
C ASN A 274 5.93 -3.67 7.88
N THR A 275 6.17 -3.88 9.18
CA THR A 275 5.15 -4.32 10.15
C THR A 275 4.17 -3.20 10.48
N THR A 276 2.87 -3.50 10.41
CA THR A 276 1.77 -2.58 10.75
C THR A 276 1.65 -2.34 12.26
N ALA A 277 0.98 -1.26 12.68
CA ALA A 277 0.77 -0.96 14.09
C ALA A 277 0.02 -2.09 14.84
N ALA A 278 -0.94 -2.75 14.19
CA ALA A 278 -1.68 -3.87 14.76
C ALA A 278 -0.78 -5.11 14.98
N GLU A 279 0.09 -5.42 14.02
CA GLU A 279 1.06 -6.51 14.12
C GLU A 279 2.11 -6.24 15.20
N ARG A 280 2.58 -4.98 15.34
CA ARG A 280 3.47 -4.56 16.43
C ARG A 280 2.79 -4.73 17.79
N LEU A 281 1.52 -4.35 17.89
CA LEU A 281 0.74 -4.51 19.12
C LEU A 281 0.52 -5.99 19.46
N HIS A 282 0.29 -6.85 18.46
CA HIS A 282 0.21 -8.30 18.63
C HIS A 282 1.52 -8.88 19.18
N MET A 283 2.66 -8.54 18.57
CA MET A 283 3.99 -8.99 19.00
C MET A 283 4.33 -8.58 20.44
N HIS A 284 3.77 -7.47 20.93
CA HIS A 284 3.93 -7.02 22.32
C HIS A 284 3.02 -7.76 23.30
N ASN A 285 1.78 -8.05 22.89
CA ASN A 285 0.75 -8.57 23.80
C ASN A 285 0.63 -10.10 23.77
N GLN A 286 1.13 -10.77 22.73
CA GLN A 286 0.94 -12.20 22.51
C GLN A 286 2.25 -12.87 22.09
N PRO A 287 2.52 -14.11 22.56
CA PRO A 287 3.66 -14.88 22.09
C PRO A 287 3.42 -15.38 20.66
N GLY A 288 4.44 -15.27 19.81
CA GLY A 288 4.40 -15.75 18.43
C GLY A 288 4.43 -14.63 17.39
N LEU A 289 4.42 -15.00 16.12
CA LEU A 289 4.43 -14.08 14.98
C LEU A 289 3.04 -14.02 14.33
N PRO A 290 2.54 -12.82 13.95
CA PRO A 290 1.34 -12.70 13.14
C PRO A 290 1.41 -13.55 11.86
N PRO A 291 0.27 -14.09 11.35
CA PRO A 291 0.28 -15.01 10.20
C PRO A 291 0.97 -14.47 8.94
N ARG A 292 0.81 -13.17 8.64
CA ARG A 292 1.48 -12.51 7.51
C ARG A 292 3.00 -12.51 7.71
N MET A 293 3.48 -12.02 8.86
CA MET A 293 4.90 -11.98 9.19
C MET A 293 5.52 -13.38 9.23
N ALA A 294 4.80 -14.38 9.74
CA ALA A 294 5.27 -15.76 9.76
C ALA A 294 5.45 -16.31 8.33
N THR A 295 4.49 -16.07 7.44
CA THR A 295 4.57 -16.47 6.02
C THR A 295 5.75 -15.80 5.32
N GLU A 296 5.88 -14.49 5.51
CA GLU A 296 6.96 -13.67 4.98
C GLU A 296 8.34 -14.13 5.48
N THR A 297 8.44 -14.48 6.77
CA THR A 297 9.66 -15.00 7.38
C THR A 297 10.04 -16.37 6.82
N LEU A 298 9.08 -17.27 6.60
CA LEU A 298 9.35 -18.59 6.02
C LEU A 298 9.88 -18.50 4.58
N VAL A 299 9.34 -17.58 3.79
CA VAL A 299 9.83 -17.29 2.43
C VAL A 299 11.24 -16.70 2.49
N ALA A 300 11.47 -15.72 3.36
CA ALA A 300 12.78 -15.12 3.58
C ALA A 300 13.85 -16.14 3.99
N LEU A 301 13.51 -17.07 4.88
CA LEU A 301 14.39 -18.16 5.30
C LEU A 301 14.75 -19.08 4.13
N ARG A 302 13.79 -19.40 3.27
CA ARG A 302 14.02 -20.19 2.06
C ARG A 302 15.01 -19.48 1.14
N GLU A 303 14.77 -18.21 0.82
CA GLU A 303 15.64 -17.42 -0.05
C GLU A 303 17.04 -17.23 0.54
N ALA A 304 17.15 -17.03 1.85
CA ALA A 304 18.42 -16.98 2.56
C ALA A 304 19.18 -18.32 2.43
N ARG A 305 18.49 -19.45 2.58
CA ARG A 305 19.09 -20.78 2.42
C ARG A 305 19.61 -21.02 0.99
N LEU A 306 18.87 -20.59 -0.03
CA LEU A 306 19.34 -20.62 -1.43
C LEU A 306 20.60 -19.77 -1.62
N ALA A 307 20.62 -18.56 -1.05
CA ALA A 307 21.80 -17.70 -1.08
C ALA A 307 23.00 -18.37 -0.38
N ARG A 308 22.82 -18.94 0.81
CA ARG A 308 23.88 -19.66 1.54
C ARG A 308 24.49 -20.82 0.75
N ALA A 309 23.67 -21.54 -0.03
CA ALA A 309 24.17 -22.59 -0.92
C ALA A 309 25.09 -22.03 -2.03
N GLY A 310 24.70 -20.92 -2.66
CA GLY A 310 25.51 -20.23 -3.66
C GLY A 310 26.78 -19.59 -3.08
N GLU A 311 26.67 -18.96 -1.91
CA GLU A 311 27.81 -18.37 -1.20
C GLU A 311 28.90 -19.40 -0.90
N GLY A 312 28.53 -20.61 -0.47
CA GLY A 312 29.50 -21.68 -0.20
C GLY A 312 30.26 -22.17 -1.44
N LEU A 313 29.80 -21.83 -2.66
CA LEU A 313 30.60 -22.05 -3.87
C LEU A 313 31.74 -21.02 -3.99
N TYR A 314 31.50 -19.77 -3.63
CA TYR A 314 32.38 -18.64 -3.95
C TYR A 314 33.23 -18.16 -2.77
N LEU A 315 32.67 -18.14 -1.56
CA LEU A 315 33.39 -17.76 -0.34
C LEU A 315 34.41 -18.84 0.03
N ASN A 316 35.54 -18.45 0.60
CA ASN A 316 36.62 -19.38 0.95
C ASN A 316 36.54 -19.81 2.42
N ALA A 317 35.91 -19.03 3.28
CA ALA A 317 35.72 -19.32 4.69
C ALA A 317 34.46 -20.14 5.00
N VAL A 318 33.57 -20.34 4.03
CA VAL A 318 32.25 -20.95 4.22
C VAL A 318 32.09 -22.19 3.36
N SER A 319 31.70 -23.30 3.98
CA SER A 319 31.18 -24.49 3.29
C SER A 319 29.99 -25.03 4.08
N SER A 320 29.02 -25.59 3.36
CA SER A 320 27.80 -26.17 3.91
C SER A 320 27.38 -27.38 3.10
N LEU A 321 26.56 -28.25 3.68
CA LEU A 321 25.98 -29.37 2.94
C LEU A 321 25.22 -28.88 1.69
N ASP A 322 24.50 -27.77 1.80
CA ASP A 322 23.72 -27.24 0.68
C ASP A 322 24.63 -26.75 -0.46
N SER A 323 25.77 -26.11 -0.15
CA SER A 323 26.77 -25.77 -1.17
C SER A 323 27.45 -27.01 -1.76
N ASP A 324 27.65 -28.06 -0.97
CA ASP A 324 28.23 -29.33 -1.44
C ASP A 324 27.30 -30.06 -2.41
N ARG A 325 25.98 -30.07 -2.12
CA ARG A 325 24.95 -30.60 -3.02
C ARG A 325 24.90 -29.85 -4.34
N LEU A 326 24.94 -28.51 -4.26
CA LEU A 326 24.94 -27.64 -5.44
C LEU A 326 26.21 -27.82 -6.28
N ALA A 327 27.38 -27.88 -5.63
CA ALA A 327 28.64 -28.15 -6.32
C ALA A 327 28.63 -29.51 -7.02
N LEU A 328 28.14 -30.56 -6.36
CA LEU A 328 28.04 -31.89 -6.97
C LEU A 328 27.12 -31.87 -8.21
N TYR A 329 25.97 -31.20 -8.12
CA TYR A 329 25.07 -31.01 -9.27
C TYR A 329 25.77 -30.29 -10.45
N MET A 330 26.46 -29.17 -10.18
CA MET A 330 27.19 -28.41 -11.20
C MET A 330 28.36 -29.19 -11.82
N ILE A 331 28.97 -30.10 -11.07
CA ILE A 331 30.00 -31.02 -11.59
C ILE A 331 29.38 -32.00 -12.60
N GLY A 332 28.21 -32.57 -12.28
CA GLY A 332 27.52 -33.49 -13.18
C GLY A 332 27.07 -32.87 -14.51
N ASN A 333 26.95 -31.54 -14.55
CA ASN A 333 26.57 -30.76 -15.73
C ASN A 333 27.76 -30.17 -16.50
N LEU A 334 29.00 -30.51 -16.13
CA LEU A 334 30.17 -30.10 -16.90
C LEU A 334 30.12 -30.69 -18.31
N ALA A 335 30.55 -29.91 -19.30
CA ALA A 335 30.78 -30.42 -20.65
C ALA A 335 31.75 -31.60 -20.60
N ASP A 336 31.45 -32.65 -21.37
CA ASP A 336 32.22 -33.89 -21.43
C ASP A 336 32.28 -34.70 -20.11
N TRP A 337 31.42 -34.42 -19.13
CA TRP A 337 31.32 -35.22 -17.92
C TRP A 337 30.96 -36.70 -18.23
N PRO A 338 31.65 -37.69 -17.65
CA PRO A 338 31.43 -39.09 -18.01
C PRO A 338 30.03 -39.59 -17.63
N GLN A 339 29.22 -39.93 -18.64
CA GLN A 339 27.83 -40.42 -18.46
C GLN A 339 27.75 -41.81 -17.77
N GLN A 340 28.84 -42.58 -17.81
CA GLN A 340 28.93 -43.94 -17.24
C GLN A 340 29.40 -43.97 -15.78
N ILE A 341 29.34 -42.86 -15.05
CA ILE A 341 29.75 -42.80 -13.64
C ILE A 341 28.59 -42.27 -12.82
N ARG A 342 28.23 -43.00 -11.77
CA ARG A 342 27.32 -42.50 -10.74
C ARG A 342 28.09 -42.18 -9.47
N ILE A 343 27.96 -40.94 -8.99
CA ILE A 343 28.52 -40.51 -7.70
C ILE A 343 27.37 -40.20 -6.77
N GLU A 344 27.37 -40.81 -5.59
CA GLU A 344 26.38 -40.57 -4.54
C GLU A 344 27.05 -39.99 -3.31
N MET A 345 26.55 -38.85 -2.83
CA MET A 345 26.93 -38.28 -1.56
C MET A 345 26.00 -38.80 -0.47
N ARG A 346 26.55 -39.33 0.62
CA ARG A 346 25.83 -39.92 1.75
C ARG A 346 26.29 -39.34 3.08
N GLN A 347 25.39 -39.34 4.06
CA GLN A 347 25.69 -38.83 5.40
C GLN A 347 26.28 -39.93 6.30
N GLY A 348 27.47 -39.68 6.87
CA GLY A 348 28.04 -40.41 8.00
C GLY A 348 28.59 -41.81 7.71
N VAL A 349 27.78 -42.69 7.11
CA VAL A 349 28.08 -44.12 6.87
C VAL A 349 27.78 -44.54 5.42
N LEU A 350 28.32 -45.70 5.01
CA LEU A 350 28.20 -46.21 3.64
C LEU A 350 26.75 -46.45 3.20
N ASP A 351 25.91 -47.02 4.07
CA ASP A 351 24.48 -47.24 3.83
C ASP A 351 23.61 -46.08 4.33
N GLY A 352 24.21 -44.91 4.57
CA GLY A 352 23.51 -43.72 5.04
C GLY A 352 22.57 -43.12 3.99
N GLU A 353 21.74 -42.17 4.41
CA GLU A 353 20.83 -41.44 3.53
C GLU A 353 21.59 -40.79 2.35
N VAL A 354 21.05 -40.91 1.14
CA VAL A 354 21.60 -40.26 -0.05
C VAL A 354 21.25 -38.78 0.00
N LEU A 355 22.25 -37.94 0.19
CA LEU A 355 22.12 -36.50 0.27
C LEU A 355 22.01 -35.85 -1.12
N SER A 356 22.75 -36.37 -2.10
CA SER A 356 22.74 -35.93 -3.50
C SER A 356 23.40 -36.98 -4.39
N ALA A 357 23.07 -37.00 -5.68
CA ALA A 357 23.67 -37.91 -6.64
C ALA A 357 23.76 -37.29 -8.04
N ILE A 358 24.80 -37.67 -8.78
CA ILE A 358 24.97 -37.35 -10.21
C ILE A 358 25.25 -38.60 -11.03
N GLY A 359 24.89 -38.57 -12.30
CA GLY A 359 25.04 -39.69 -13.24
C GLY A 359 23.86 -40.65 -13.27
N ASP A 360 23.77 -41.45 -14.34
CA ASP A 360 22.67 -42.39 -14.56
C ASP A 360 22.56 -43.41 -13.42
N GLY A 361 21.35 -43.57 -12.87
CA GLY A 361 21.02 -44.57 -11.85
C GLY A 361 21.27 -46.02 -12.29
N ARG A 362 21.33 -46.27 -13.61
CA ARG A 362 21.64 -47.57 -14.21
C ARG A 362 23.14 -47.76 -14.50
N SER A 363 23.97 -46.79 -14.15
CA SER A 363 25.40 -46.87 -14.41
C SER A 363 26.05 -48.05 -13.67
N PRO A 364 26.90 -48.85 -14.34
CA PRO A 364 27.60 -49.97 -13.70
C PRO A 364 28.70 -49.52 -12.73
N VAL A 365 29.20 -48.29 -12.85
CA VAL A 365 30.25 -47.74 -11.98
C VAL A 365 29.62 -46.79 -10.97
N ARG A 366 29.46 -47.27 -9.73
CA ARG A 366 28.91 -46.52 -8.60
C ARG A 366 29.99 -46.18 -7.59
N HIS A 367 30.13 -44.89 -7.32
CA HIS A 367 31.03 -44.34 -6.32
C HIS A 367 30.24 -43.68 -5.20
N VAL A 368 30.75 -43.79 -3.97
CA VAL A 368 30.10 -43.22 -2.79
C VAL A 368 31.06 -42.25 -2.11
N LEU A 369 30.58 -41.03 -1.88
CA LEU A 369 31.19 -40.00 -1.05
C LEU A 369 30.47 -39.96 0.29
N ILE A 370 31.17 -40.26 1.38
CA ILE A 370 30.58 -40.22 2.72
C ILE A 370 31.05 -38.92 3.38
N ARG A 371 30.10 -38.01 3.65
CA ARG A 371 30.36 -36.73 4.31
C ARG A 371 30.46 -36.94 5.82
N GLN A 372 31.53 -36.43 6.42
CA GLN A 372 31.82 -36.42 7.86
C GLN A 372 32.15 -34.99 8.33
N ASP A 373 32.23 -34.77 9.65
CA ASP A 373 32.46 -33.44 10.22
C ASP A 373 33.80 -32.80 9.81
N ALA A 374 34.81 -33.62 9.49
CA ALA A 374 36.16 -33.17 9.11
C ALA A 374 36.49 -33.29 7.62
N GLY A 375 35.55 -33.74 6.78
CA GLY A 375 35.77 -33.93 5.35
C GLY A 375 34.96 -35.07 4.70
N TYR A 376 35.53 -35.67 3.66
CA TYR A 376 34.91 -36.69 2.81
C TYR A 376 35.72 -37.98 2.80
N LEU A 377 35.05 -39.10 3.08
CA LEU A 377 35.58 -40.43 2.79
C LEU A 377 35.11 -40.88 1.41
N VAL A 378 36.03 -41.46 0.64
CA VAL A 378 35.80 -41.85 -0.74
C VAL A 378 35.82 -43.37 -0.83
N GLN A 379 34.73 -43.95 -1.34
CA GLN A 379 34.62 -45.37 -1.62
C GLN A 379 34.38 -45.62 -3.12
N ARG A 380 35.35 -46.28 -3.75
CA ARG A 380 35.31 -46.62 -5.17
C ARG A 380 34.50 -47.90 -5.42
N ALA A 381 34.12 -48.11 -6.67
CA ALA A 381 33.33 -49.27 -7.11
C ALA A 381 34.07 -50.61 -6.93
N ASP A 382 35.40 -50.57 -6.80
CA ASP A 382 36.28 -51.72 -6.53
C ASP A 382 36.36 -52.09 -5.02
N GLY A 383 35.62 -51.39 -4.16
CA GLY A 383 35.58 -51.62 -2.71
C GLY A 383 36.77 -51.02 -1.94
N GLN A 384 37.65 -50.27 -2.60
CA GLN A 384 38.76 -49.57 -1.92
C GLN A 384 38.27 -48.25 -1.31
N SER A 385 38.46 -48.11 0.00
CA SER A 385 38.25 -46.87 0.74
C SER A 385 39.55 -46.11 0.88
N THR A 386 39.52 -44.79 0.65
CA THR A 386 40.70 -43.92 0.77
C THR A 386 40.53 -42.86 1.87
N GLN A 387 41.64 -42.22 2.26
CA GLN A 387 41.73 -41.27 3.37
C GLN A 387 40.75 -40.10 3.27
N ALA A 388 40.40 -39.54 4.43
CA ALA A 388 39.54 -38.37 4.56
C ALA A 388 40.17 -37.14 3.88
N LEU A 389 39.45 -36.57 2.92
CA LEU A 389 39.84 -35.34 2.24
C LEU A 389 39.05 -34.17 2.79
N HIS A 390 39.71 -33.02 2.93
CA HIS A 390 39.09 -31.84 3.53
C HIS A 390 38.07 -31.14 2.62
N ASP A 391 38.09 -31.40 1.30
CA ASP A 391 37.18 -30.74 0.35
C ASP A 391 36.54 -31.70 -0.66
N LEU A 392 35.31 -31.35 -1.08
CA LEU A 392 34.50 -32.14 -2.01
C LEU A 392 35.18 -32.33 -3.38
N TYR A 393 35.85 -31.30 -3.89
CA TYR A 393 36.40 -31.30 -5.24
C TYR A 393 37.56 -32.30 -5.36
N SER A 394 38.46 -32.30 -4.37
CA SER A 394 39.51 -33.30 -4.24
C SER A 394 38.93 -34.72 -4.12
N ALA A 395 37.84 -34.88 -3.36
CA ALA A 395 37.17 -36.17 -3.19
C ALA A 395 36.57 -36.71 -4.49
N VAL A 396 35.89 -35.85 -5.27
CA VAL A 396 35.38 -36.19 -6.60
C VAL A 396 36.51 -36.53 -7.57
N CYS A 397 37.62 -35.77 -7.54
CA CYS A 397 38.76 -36.03 -8.42
C CYS A 397 39.43 -37.37 -8.14
N LEU A 398 39.46 -37.83 -6.88
CA LEU A 398 39.96 -39.17 -6.54
C LEU A 398 39.05 -40.29 -7.04
N LEU A 399 37.77 -40.03 -7.31
CA LEU A 399 36.88 -41.04 -7.88
C LEU A 399 37.12 -41.28 -9.36
N LEU A 400 37.69 -40.30 -10.07
CA LEU A 400 37.92 -40.40 -11.51
C LEU A 400 39.20 -41.19 -11.84
N LEU A 401 39.08 -42.15 -12.75
CA LEU A 401 40.23 -42.89 -13.30
C LEU A 401 41.18 -41.93 -14.04
N PRO A 402 42.50 -42.23 -14.11
CA PRO A 402 43.46 -41.39 -14.84
C PRO A 402 43.06 -41.12 -16.30
N ALA A 403 42.46 -42.11 -16.98
CA ALA A 403 41.96 -41.96 -18.35
C ALA A 403 40.79 -40.97 -18.44
N GLN A 404 39.88 -40.98 -17.46
CA GLN A 404 38.74 -40.06 -17.40
C GLN A 404 39.19 -38.64 -17.07
N ARG A 405 40.14 -38.49 -16.14
CA ARG A 405 40.78 -37.19 -15.86
C ARG A 405 41.48 -36.61 -17.09
N LYS A 406 42.18 -37.46 -17.85
CA LYS A 406 42.81 -37.06 -19.12
C LYS A 406 41.79 -36.67 -20.18
N ALA A 407 40.67 -37.39 -20.30
CA ALA A 407 39.59 -37.06 -21.23
C ALA A 407 38.92 -35.71 -20.91
N LEU A 408 38.80 -35.37 -19.63
CA LEU A 408 38.33 -34.07 -19.15
C LEU A 408 39.39 -32.97 -19.23
N GLY A 409 40.64 -33.27 -19.61
CA GLY A 409 41.74 -32.31 -19.63
C GLY A 409 42.22 -31.85 -18.25
N MET A 410 42.01 -32.65 -17.19
CA MET A 410 42.39 -32.28 -15.82
C MET A 410 43.89 -32.44 -15.54
N PRO A 411 44.56 -31.47 -14.88
CA PRO A 411 45.94 -31.59 -14.40
C PRO A 411 46.05 -32.48 -13.14
N GLU A 412 47.28 -32.83 -12.73
CA GLU A 412 47.50 -33.70 -11.54
C GLU A 412 46.94 -33.10 -10.23
N ALA A 413 46.93 -31.76 -10.10
CA ALA A 413 46.24 -31.02 -9.03
C ALA A 413 44.76 -30.77 -9.38
N ALA A 414 43.99 -31.85 -9.48
CA ALA A 414 42.65 -31.83 -10.07
C ALA A 414 41.59 -31.12 -9.20
N GLY A 415 41.68 -31.19 -7.87
CA GLY A 415 40.66 -30.66 -6.94
C GLY A 415 40.42 -29.13 -7.07
N PRO A 416 41.45 -28.29 -6.86
CA PRO A 416 41.32 -26.84 -7.02
C PRO A 416 40.92 -26.42 -8.45
N THR A 417 41.36 -27.17 -9.45
CA THR A 417 41.00 -26.94 -10.86
C THR A 417 39.51 -27.18 -11.08
N LEU A 418 38.97 -28.29 -10.56
CA LEU A 418 37.55 -28.60 -10.62
C LEU A 418 36.71 -27.56 -9.88
N GLN A 419 37.17 -27.08 -8.72
CA GLN A 419 36.54 -25.97 -8.01
C GLN A 419 36.49 -24.70 -8.87
N GLN A 420 37.57 -24.39 -9.58
CA GLN A 420 37.61 -23.23 -10.48
C GLN A 420 36.65 -23.39 -11.65
N TRP A 421 36.52 -24.59 -12.22
CA TRP A 421 35.55 -24.87 -13.29
C TRP A 421 34.10 -24.68 -12.80
N VAL A 422 33.77 -25.18 -11.62
CA VAL A 422 32.45 -24.95 -11.01
C VAL A 422 32.21 -23.46 -10.77
N ARG A 423 33.20 -22.72 -10.24
CA ARG A 423 33.11 -21.27 -10.01
C ARG A 423 33.04 -20.43 -11.30
N ALA A 424 33.45 -20.99 -12.44
CA ALA A 424 33.42 -20.33 -13.74
C ALA A 424 32.08 -20.50 -14.46
N GLN A 425 31.29 -21.52 -14.10
CA GLN A 425 29.93 -21.70 -14.61
C GLN A 425 28.99 -20.62 -14.04
N PRO A 426 27.95 -20.22 -14.81
CA PRO A 426 26.88 -19.40 -14.26
C PRO A 426 26.16 -20.16 -13.15
N LEU A 427 25.71 -19.43 -12.13
CA LEU A 427 24.92 -20.03 -11.05
C LEU A 427 23.58 -20.54 -11.63
N PRO A 428 23.13 -21.77 -11.29
CA PRO A 428 21.84 -22.27 -11.73
C PRO A 428 20.69 -21.36 -11.27
N SER A 429 19.55 -21.43 -11.96
CA SER A 429 18.35 -20.67 -11.56
C SER A 429 17.93 -20.99 -10.13
N ARG A 430 17.27 -20.05 -9.44
CA ARG A 430 16.77 -20.26 -8.06
C ARG A 430 15.88 -21.50 -7.95
N GLN A 431 15.08 -21.77 -8.98
CA GLN A 431 14.26 -22.97 -9.06
C GLN A 431 15.12 -24.24 -9.09
N THR A 432 16.13 -24.28 -9.96
CA THR A 432 17.07 -25.41 -10.02
C THR A 432 17.82 -25.61 -8.70
N VAL A 433 18.30 -24.53 -8.07
CA VAL A 433 18.96 -24.64 -6.75
C VAL A 433 17.99 -25.19 -5.71
N SER A 434 16.75 -24.71 -5.70
CA SER A 434 15.69 -25.22 -4.81
C SER A 434 15.42 -26.71 -4.98
N GLU A 435 15.36 -27.19 -6.23
CA GLU A 435 15.17 -28.61 -6.56
C GLU A 435 16.37 -29.46 -6.10
N VAL A 436 17.60 -28.97 -6.34
CA VAL A 436 18.85 -29.64 -5.91
C VAL A 436 18.94 -29.76 -4.39
N LEU A 437 18.41 -28.79 -3.66
CA LEU A 437 18.36 -28.81 -2.19
C LEU A 437 17.18 -29.61 -1.63
N GLY A 438 16.27 -30.11 -2.47
CA GLY A 438 15.09 -30.88 -2.07
C GLY A 438 14.05 -30.04 -1.32
N LEU A 439 13.93 -28.75 -1.64
CA LEU A 439 12.93 -27.88 -1.01
C LEU A 439 11.58 -28.01 -1.72
N GLU A 440 10.51 -28.30 -0.97
CA GLU A 440 9.14 -28.41 -1.52
C GLU A 440 8.72 -27.13 -2.26
N PRO A 441 8.00 -27.18 -3.39
CA PRO A 441 7.49 -25.99 -4.07
C PRO A 441 6.64 -25.13 -3.13
N LEU A 442 6.76 -23.80 -3.23
CA LEU A 442 5.88 -22.92 -2.47
C LEU A 442 4.44 -23.04 -2.99
N PRO A 443 3.41 -23.10 -2.12
CA PRO A 443 2.02 -23.03 -2.56
C PRO A 443 1.74 -21.76 -3.41
N LEU A 444 0.96 -21.88 -4.48
CA LEU A 444 0.59 -20.77 -5.39
C LEU A 444 0.03 -19.53 -4.65
N ALA A 445 -0.68 -19.71 -3.54
CA ALA A 445 -1.18 -18.61 -2.71
C ALA A 445 -0.08 -17.80 -2.01
N ILE A 446 1.06 -18.44 -1.72
CA ILE A 446 2.26 -17.82 -1.15
C ILE A 446 3.10 -17.19 -2.28
N GLU A 447 3.08 -17.74 -3.49
CA GLU A 447 3.79 -17.16 -4.64
C GLU A 447 3.36 -15.72 -4.96
N ALA A 448 2.06 -15.42 -4.86
CA ALA A 448 1.52 -14.06 -5.01
C ALA A 448 2.02 -13.07 -3.93
N VAL A 449 2.30 -13.56 -2.72
CA VAL A 449 2.92 -12.79 -1.62
C VAL A 449 4.44 -12.68 -1.84
N THR A 450 5.07 -13.71 -2.42
CA THR A 450 6.53 -13.75 -2.67
C THR A 450 7.01 -12.88 -3.82
N ALA A 451 6.13 -12.55 -4.78
CA ALA A 451 6.46 -11.61 -5.85
C ALA A 451 6.95 -10.28 -5.25
N GLN A 452 6.32 -9.83 -4.16
CA GLN A 452 6.70 -8.61 -3.42
C GLN A 452 8.07 -8.70 -2.72
N TYR A 453 8.55 -9.89 -2.40
CA TYR A 453 9.83 -10.09 -1.70
C TYR A 453 11.02 -10.30 -2.63
N ARG A 454 10.82 -10.98 -3.77
CA ARG A 454 11.89 -11.13 -4.80
C ARG A 454 12.31 -9.79 -5.41
N GLN A 455 11.44 -8.79 -5.34
CA GLN A 455 11.66 -7.44 -5.86
C GLN A 455 11.74 -6.40 -4.73
N ALA A 456 12.09 -6.77 -3.49
CA ALA A 456 12.15 -5.83 -2.36
C ALA A 456 13.36 -4.87 -2.42
N GLY A 457 13.55 -4.19 -3.55
CA GLY A 457 13.92 -2.78 -3.63
C GLY A 457 12.74 -1.89 -4.08
N TYR A 458 11.54 -2.44 -4.30
CA TYR A 458 10.22 -1.80 -4.37
C TYR A 458 9.25 -2.92 -4.73
N LEU A 459 8.34 -3.31 -3.84
CA LEU A 459 7.01 -3.89 -4.18
C LEU A 459 6.22 -4.07 -2.87
N ARG A 460 5.23 -3.25 -2.51
CA ARG A 460 3.96 -2.98 -3.20
C ARG A 460 4.09 -2.32 -4.58
N GLY A 461 3.81 -3.10 -5.64
CA GLY A 461 3.41 -2.54 -6.94
C GLY A 461 3.90 -3.31 -8.15
N GLY A 462 3.18 -4.36 -8.58
CA GLY A 462 3.16 -4.89 -9.96
C GLY A 462 4.49 -5.33 -10.61
N ALA A 463 4.60 -6.62 -10.95
CA ALA A 463 5.65 -7.11 -11.84
C ALA A 463 5.31 -6.82 -13.31
N ASP A 464 6.35 -6.43 -14.06
CA ASP A 464 6.37 -6.19 -15.49
C ASP A 464 6.04 -7.46 -16.31
N GLU A 465 5.03 -7.37 -17.15
CA GLU A 465 5.28 -7.60 -18.57
C GLU A 465 5.55 -6.23 -19.17
N ASN A 466 6.49 -6.13 -20.10
CA ASN A 466 6.90 -4.89 -20.74
C ASN A 466 5.93 -4.56 -21.89
N PRO A 467 5.00 -3.60 -21.75
CA PRO A 467 4.57 -2.81 -22.89
C PRO A 467 4.57 -1.30 -22.55
N GLU A 468 5.13 -0.49 -23.46
CA GLU A 468 4.88 0.94 -23.70
C GLU A 468 4.37 1.80 -22.50
N PRO A 469 5.12 2.81 -22.01
CA PRO A 469 4.80 3.58 -20.78
C PRO A 469 3.41 4.24 -20.73
N GLY A 470 2.70 4.40 -21.86
CA GLY A 470 1.28 4.79 -21.86
C GLY A 470 0.35 3.72 -21.27
N ARG A 471 0.60 2.43 -21.53
CA ARG A 471 -0.28 1.31 -21.15
C ARG A 471 -0.29 1.01 -19.64
N PHE A 472 0.77 1.33 -18.90
CA PHE A 472 0.85 1.03 -17.46
C PHE A 472 0.07 2.04 -16.61
N VAL A 473 0.11 3.32 -17.00
CA VAL A 473 -0.74 4.36 -16.41
C VAL A 473 -2.20 4.08 -16.77
N GLU A 474 -2.49 3.78 -18.03
CA GLU A 474 -3.83 3.38 -18.48
C GLU A 474 -4.36 2.17 -17.69
N LYS A 475 -3.54 1.13 -17.50
CA LYS A 475 -3.94 -0.07 -16.74
C LYS A 475 -4.24 0.25 -15.27
N ARG A 476 -3.41 1.05 -14.60
CA ARG A 476 -3.66 1.48 -13.21
C ARG A 476 -4.91 2.35 -13.09
N VAL A 477 -5.15 3.22 -14.07
CA VAL A 477 -6.38 4.00 -14.18
C VAL A 477 -7.58 3.05 -14.36
N ARG A 478 -7.48 2.04 -15.23
CA ARG A 478 -8.54 1.02 -15.41
C ARG A 478 -8.77 0.16 -14.16
N ASP A 479 -7.73 -0.15 -13.39
CA ASP A 479 -7.85 -0.90 -12.15
C ASP A 479 -8.62 -0.10 -11.08
N LEU A 480 -8.43 1.22 -11.05
CA LEU A 480 -9.20 2.14 -10.19
C LEU A 480 -10.60 2.40 -10.73
N TYR A 481 -10.74 2.50 -12.05
CA TYR A 481 -11.95 2.92 -12.75
C TYR A 481 -12.29 1.94 -13.89
N PRO A 482 -12.87 0.78 -13.55
CA PRO A 482 -13.12 -0.28 -14.53
C PRO A 482 -14.14 0.08 -15.62
N GLU A 483 -14.98 1.09 -15.36
CA GLU A 483 -16.06 1.51 -16.26
C GLU A 483 -15.65 2.65 -17.22
N LEU A 484 -14.41 3.15 -17.14
CA LEU A 484 -13.93 4.18 -18.07
C LEU A 484 -13.73 3.60 -19.48
N SER A 485 -14.17 4.36 -20.50
CA SER A 485 -13.84 4.07 -21.89
C SER A 485 -12.37 4.42 -22.18
N ASP A 486 -11.80 3.83 -23.24
CA ASP A 486 -10.42 4.10 -23.66
C ASP A 486 -10.16 5.60 -23.92
N GLU A 487 -11.18 6.30 -24.44
CA GLU A 487 -11.12 7.75 -24.70
C GLU A 487 -11.11 8.57 -23.39
N ASP A 488 -11.90 8.15 -22.40
CA ASP A 488 -11.96 8.82 -21.10
C ASP A 488 -10.71 8.53 -20.26
N VAL A 489 -10.10 7.34 -20.38
CA VAL A 489 -8.79 7.04 -19.76
C VAL A 489 -7.72 7.96 -20.33
N ALA A 490 -7.66 8.13 -21.66
CA ALA A 490 -6.70 9.04 -22.29
C ALA A 490 -6.94 10.49 -21.89
N ARG A 491 -8.22 10.92 -21.77
CA ARG A 491 -8.58 12.24 -21.26
C ARG A 491 -8.14 12.43 -19.81
N PHE A 492 -8.35 11.44 -18.94
CA PHE A 492 -7.92 11.46 -17.55
C PHE A 492 -6.40 11.60 -17.44
N ILE A 493 -5.65 10.80 -18.20
CA ILE A 493 -4.19 10.85 -18.22
C ILE A 493 -3.69 12.20 -18.67
N ASN A 494 -4.32 12.78 -19.70
CA ASN A 494 -4.01 14.13 -20.12
C ASN A 494 -4.37 15.10 -19.00
N GLU A 495 -5.62 15.31 -18.66
CA GLU A 495 -6.07 16.40 -17.78
C GLU A 495 -5.58 16.34 -16.32
N HIS A 496 -5.42 15.15 -15.74
CA HIS A 496 -5.23 14.98 -14.29
C HIS A 496 -3.84 14.46 -13.88
N LEU A 497 -3.06 13.91 -14.82
CA LEU A 497 -1.76 13.29 -14.54
C LEU A 497 -0.56 14.07 -15.11
N HIS A 498 -0.79 15.27 -15.68
CA HIS A 498 0.17 16.08 -16.45
C HIS A 498 1.63 16.17 -15.91
N SER A 499 1.84 16.31 -14.60
CA SER A 499 3.18 16.57 -14.02
C SER A 499 3.72 15.46 -13.10
N ASP A 500 2.85 14.62 -12.56
CA ASP A 500 3.22 13.51 -11.64
C ASP A 500 2.14 12.39 -11.69
N PRO A 501 2.14 11.56 -12.74
CA PRO A 501 1.14 10.50 -12.91
C PRO A 501 1.17 9.50 -11.77
N SER A 502 2.38 9.14 -11.33
CA SER A 502 2.60 8.12 -10.33
C SER A 502 2.17 8.58 -8.94
N GLY A 503 2.50 9.80 -8.53
CA GLY A 503 2.11 10.31 -7.22
C GLY A 503 0.61 10.58 -7.09
N VAL A 504 -0.06 11.06 -8.15
CA VAL A 504 -1.52 11.20 -8.17
C VAL A 504 -2.20 9.83 -8.05
N LEU A 505 -1.77 8.85 -8.85
CA LEU A 505 -2.32 7.49 -8.80
C LEU A 505 -2.08 6.80 -7.46
N ILE A 506 -0.89 6.94 -6.85
CA ILE A 506 -0.61 6.38 -5.51
C ILE A 506 -1.56 6.99 -4.47
N ARG A 507 -1.83 8.30 -4.53
CA ARG A 507 -2.78 8.95 -3.62
C ARG A 507 -4.19 8.41 -3.80
N LEU A 508 -4.66 8.29 -5.04
CA LEU A 508 -5.99 7.75 -5.35
C LEU A 508 -6.14 6.27 -4.97
N GLU A 509 -5.14 5.44 -5.27
CA GLU A 509 -5.08 4.03 -4.86
C GLU A 509 -5.11 3.89 -3.34
N LYS A 510 -4.37 4.75 -2.63
CA LYS A 510 -4.37 4.76 -1.17
C LYS A 510 -5.72 5.19 -0.62
N GLU A 511 -6.31 6.26 -1.14
CA GLU A 511 -7.64 6.75 -0.75
C GLU A 511 -8.70 5.66 -0.94
N PHE A 512 -8.72 5.01 -2.11
CA PHE A 512 -9.67 3.94 -2.42
C PHE A 512 -9.45 2.69 -1.56
N ALA A 513 -8.19 2.30 -1.32
CA ALA A 513 -7.88 1.18 -0.45
C ALA A 513 -8.33 1.43 0.99
N THR A 514 -8.13 2.65 1.51
CA THR A 514 -8.62 3.05 2.84
C THR A 514 -10.15 3.03 2.88
N LEU A 515 -10.84 3.59 1.88
CA LEU A 515 -12.30 3.55 1.79
C LEU A 515 -12.83 2.10 1.80
N ARG A 516 -12.24 1.21 1.00
CA ARG A 516 -12.60 -0.21 0.96
C ARG A 516 -12.42 -0.90 2.31
N GLN A 517 -11.35 -0.58 3.03
CA GLN A 517 -11.09 -1.12 4.35
C GLN A 517 -12.13 -0.63 5.37
N GLU A 518 -12.39 0.68 5.42
CA GLU A 518 -13.37 1.29 6.32
C GLU A 518 -14.78 0.72 6.09
N LEU A 519 -15.22 0.64 4.84
CA LEU A 519 -16.52 0.06 4.48
C LEU A 519 -16.59 -1.45 4.76
N SER A 520 -15.49 -2.19 4.56
CA SER A 520 -15.44 -3.60 4.92
C SER A 520 -15.60 -3.80 6.43
N THR A 521 -14.92 -3.00 7.25
CA THR A 521 -15.05 -3.04 8.71
C THR A 521 -16.47 -2.66 9.14
N TRP A 522 -17.02 -1.57 8.62
CA TRP A 522 -18.39 -1.13 8.91
C TRP A 522 -19.45 -2.17 8.50
N SER A 523 -19.31 -2.76 7.31
CA SER A 523 -20.27 -3.75 6.81
C SER A 523 -20.32 -5.02 7.67
N ALA A 524 -19.21 -5.38 8.31
CA ALA A 524 -19.12 -6.51 9.24
C ALA A 524 -19.68 -6.19 10.64
N MET A 525 -19.75 -4.91 11.03
CA MET A 525 -20.23 -4.46 12.33
C MET A 525 -21.76 -4.28 12.34
N VAL A 526 -22.51 -5.38 12.27
CA VAL A 526 -23.98 -5.33 12.41
C VAL A 526 -24.35 -5.16 13.89
N PRO A 527 -25.24 -4.21 14.25
CA PRO A 527 -25.74 -4.08 15.61
C PRO A 527 -26.35 -5.40 16.10
N PRO A 528 -26.18 -5.78 17.38
CA PRO A 528 -26.66 -7.07 17.89
C PRO A 528 -28.18 -7.19 17.99
N HIS A 529 -28.92 -6.08 17.92
CA HIS A 529 -30.37 -6.02 18.10
C HIS A 529 -31.06 -5.23 16.98
N HIS A 530 -32.32 -5.57 16.69
CA HIS A 530 -33.15 -4.92 15.66
C HIS A 530 -33.69 -3.56 16.14
N THR A 531 -34.26 -3.57 17.35
CA THR A 531 -34.75 -2.43 18.14
C THR A 531 -35.00 -2.99 19.53
N GLU A 532 -34.50 -2.33 20.59
CA GLU A 532 -34.74 -2.66 22.01
C GLU A 532 -34.89 -4.16 22.36
N GLY A 533 -33.77 -4.88 22.40
CA GLY A 533 -33.62 -6.07 23.25
C GLY A 533 -33.74 -7.45 22.59
N GLU A 534 -34.24 -7.54 21.35
CA GLU A 534 -34.40 -8.84 20.66
C GLU A 534 -33.22 -9.09 19.69
N VAL A 535 -32.69 -10.33 19.66
CA VAL A 535 -31.43 -10.70 18.97
C VAL A 535 -31.74 -11.23 17.58
N TRP A 536 -30.97 -10.81 16.57
CA TRP A 536 -31.15 -11.26 15.19
C TRP A 536 -31.17 -12.78 15.05
N SER A 537 -32.14 -13.31 14.29
CA SER A 537 -32.02 -14.68 13.81
C SER A 537 -30.81 -14.80 12.86
N PRO A 538 -30.18 -15.98 12.74
CA PRO A 538 -29.03 -16.15 11.85
C PRO A 538 -29.31 -15.74 10.39
N ALA A 539 -30.52 -16.00 9.89
CA ALA A 539 -30.95 -15.60 8.55
C ALA A 539 -31.12 -14.08 8.43
N ALA A 540 -31.69 -13.42 9.45
CA ALA A 540 -31.83 -11.97 9.45
C ALA A 540 -30.47 -11.27 9.56
N LEU A 541 -29.54 -11.80 10.37
CA LEU A 541 -28.17 -11.30 10.46
C LEU A 541 -27.44 -11.39 9.12
N ALA A 542 -27.54 -12.52 8.42
CA ALA A 542 -26.97 -12.68 7.09
C ALA A 542 -27.57 -11.69 6.07
N HIS A 543 -28.89 -11.46 6.13
CA HIS A 543 -29.56 -10.46 5.30
C HIS A 543 -29.07 -9.03 5.59
N GLN A 544 -28.90 -8.67 6.87
CA GLN A 544 -28.33 -7.38 7.28
C GLN A 544 -26.89 -7.18 6.76
N LEU A 545 -26.05 -8.22 6.85
CA LEU A 545 -24.70 -8.20 6.27
C LEU A 545 -24.75 -7.96 4.76
N GLN A 546 -25.64 -8.63 4.03
CA GLN A 546 -25.78 -8.47 2.59
C GLN A 546 -26.21 -7.04 2.20
N LEU A 547 -27.19 -6.46 2.90
CA LEU A 547 -27.65 -5.09 2.65
C LEU A 547 -26.53 -4.07 2.88
N ARG A 548 -25.78 -4.18 3.99
CA ARG A 548 -24.63 -3.32 4.30
C ARG A 548 -23.49 -3.49 3.29
N GLN A 549 -23.23 -4.71 2.84
CA GLN A 549 -22.28 -4.95 1.75
C GLN A 549 -22.74 -4.32 0.44
N GLY A 550 -24.03 -4.36 0.12
CA GLY A 550 -24.62 -3.67 -1.03
C GLY A 550 -24.40 -2.16 -0.97
N PHE A 551 -24.72 -1.54 0.18
CA PHE A 551 -24.48 -0.12 0.41
C PHE A 551 -22.99 0.25 0.31
N SER A 552 -22.11 -0.59 0.85
CA SER A 552 -20.65 -0.42 0.74
C SER A 552 -20.19 -0.44 -0.72
N LYS A 553 -20.74 -1.34 -1.54
CA LYS A 553 -20.44 -1.39 -2.98
C LYS A 553 -20.92 -0.14 -3.70
N ASN A 554 -22.11 0.37 -3.35
CA ASN A 554 -22.64 1.60 -3.93
C ASN A 554 -21.76 2.82 -3.63
N LEU A 555 -21.25 2.96 -2.40
CA LEU A 555 -20.30 4.02 -2.06
C LEU A 555 -18.93 3.86 -2.75
N GLN A 556 -18.44 2.64 -2.91
CA GLN A 556 -17.22 2.38 -3.68
C GLN A 556 -17.40 2.77 -5.15
N ALA A 557 -18.52 2.38 -5.76
CA ALA A 557 -18.85 2.76 -7.14
C ALA A 557 -19.00 4.28 -7.27
N LEU A 558 -19.62 4.95 -6.30
CA LEU A 558 -19.75 6.41 -6.27
C LEU A 558 -18.37 7.10 -6.23
N TRP A 559 -17.43 6.58 -5.45
CA TRP A 559 -16.05 7.08 -5.43
C TRP A 559 -15.37 6.87 -6.78
N GLN A 560 -15.61 5.73 -7.44
CA GLN A 560 -15.07 5.44 -8.76
C GLN A 560 -15.65 6.35 -9.86
N LYS A 561 -16.83 6.94 -9.66
CA LYS A 561 -17.38 7.93 -10.60
C LYS A 561 -16.76 9.32 -10.53
N LYS A 562 -15.91 9.59 -9.51
CA LYS A 562 -15.29 10.91 -9.22
C LYS A 562 -14.63 11.61 -10.41
N LEU A 563 -14.31 10.87 -11.46
CA LEU A 563 -13.48 11.33 -12.58
C LEU A 563 -14.13 11.13 -13.95
N ILE A 564 -15.36 10.60 -14.00
CA ILE A 564 -16.11 10.40 -15.25
C ILE A 564 -16.92 11.67 -15.59
N THR A 565 -17.31 12.46 -14.59
CA THR A 565 -18.14 13.65 -14.76
C THR A 565 -17.28 14.82 -15.28
N PRO A 566 -17.53 15.34 -16.50
CA PRO A 566 -16.86 16.55 -16.98
C PRO A 566 -17.10 17.71 -16.00
N HIS A 567 -16.12 18.61 -15.88
CA HIS A 567 -16.20 19.83 -15.04
C HIS A 567 -17.46 20.69 -15.33
N ASP A 568 -18.10 20.48 -16.49
CA ASP A 568 -19.27 21.22 -16.97
C ASP A 568 -20.60 20.43 -16.93
N ALA A 569 -20.61 19.17 -16.47
CA ALA A 569 -21.83 18.36 -16.38
C ALA A 569 -22.54 18.55 -15.04
N GLN A 570 -23.88 18.49 -15.05
CA GLN A 570 -24.71 18.47 -13.85
C GLN A 570 -24.12 17.48 -12.83
N GLY A 571 -23.82 17.96 -11.62
CA GLY A 571 -23.02 17.20 -10.66
C GLY A 571 -23.64 15.85 -10.30
N GLU A 572 -22.83 14.93 -9.78
CA GLU A 572 -23.27 13.55 -9.57
C GLU A 572 -24.35 13.47 -8.49
N SER A 573 -25.36 12.64 -8.73
CA SER A 573 -26.44 12.34 -7.79
C SER A 573 -26.27 10.94 -7.21
N PHE A 574 -26.36 10.85 -5.88
CA PHE A 574 -26.34 9.58 -5.16
C PHE A 574 -27.68 9.38 -4.45
N SER A 575 -28.44 8.38 -4.89
CA SER A 575 -29.69 7.97 -4.25
C SER A 575 -29.56 6.56 -3.70
N SER A 576 -30.01 6.35 -2.46
CA SER A 576 -29.98 5.04 -1.81
C SER A 576 -31.15 4.84 -0.86
N PHE A 577 -31.76 3.65 -0.96
CA PHE A 577 -32.79 3.18 -0.03
C PHE A 577 -32.14 2.28 1.03
N ILE A 578 -32.31 2.63 2.30
CA ILE A 578 -31.62 2.01 3.43
C ILE A 578 -32.57 1.10 4.21
N ASP A 579 -32.34 -0.21 4.09
CA ASP A 579 -33.16 -1.24 4.72
C ASP A 579 -32.43 -1.99 5.85
N PHE A 580 -31.18 -1.64 6.12
CA PHE A 580 -30.40 -2.20 7.22
C PHE A 580 -30.53 -1.39 8.51
N ALA A 581 -30.23 -2.01 9.64
CA ALA A 581 -30.24 -1.36 10.96
C ALA A 581 -28.89 -0.74 11.31
N GLY A 582 -28.89 0.30 12.14
CA GLY A 582 -27.69 0.92 12.74
C GLY A 582 -27.18 2.17 12.02
N GLU A 583 -26.01 2.65 12.48
CA GLU A 583 -25.41 3.87 11.97
C GLU A 583 -24.80 3.70 10.58
N LEU A 584 -24.92 4.73 9.73
CA LEU A 584 -24.28 4.85 8.43
C LEU A 584 -22.74 4.95 8.58
N PRO A 585 -21.97 4.58 7.53
CA PRO A 585 -20.51 4.51 7.65
C PRO A 585 -19.89 5.90 7.79
N HIS A 586 -18.84 5.98 8.60
CA HIS A 586 -17.90 7.10 8.56
C HIS A 586 -16.79 6.76 7.56
N THR A 587 -16.57 7.63 6.58
CA THR A 587 -15.53 7.47 5.56
C THR A 587 -14.53 8.60 5.59
N SER A 588 -13.24 8.30 5.38
CA SER A 588 -12.19 9.31 5.22
C SER A 588 -12.07 9.85 3.79
N ALA A 589 -12.69 9.19 2.81
CA ALA A 589 -12.75 9.64 1.42
C ALA A 589 -13.67 10.86 1.26
N ARG A 590 -13.35 11.75 0.31
CA ARG A 590 -14.17 12.93 0.01
C ARG A 590 -14.84 12.81 -1.35
N PHE A 591 -16.17 12.93 -1.35
CA PHE A 591 -17.05 12.90 -2.52
C PHE A 591 -17.32 14.31 -3.04
N GLU A 592 -16.26 15.02 -3.42
CA GLU A 592 -16.32 16.43 -3.86
C GLU A 592 -17.13 16.64 -5.15
N HIS A 593 -17.26 15.59 -5.98
CA HIS A 593 -18.00 15.59 -7.24
C HIS A 593 -19.51 15.38 -7.07
N VAL A 594 -19.96 14.97 -5.90
CA VAL A 594 -21.36 14.68 -5.61
C VAL A 594 -22.06 15.96 -5.20
N THR A 595 -23.14 16.28 -5.91
CA THR A 595 -23.93 17.50 -5.67
C THR A 595 -25.35 17.21 -5.20
N GLU A 596 -25.83 15.98 -5.38
CA GLU A 596 -27.12 15.55 -4.87
C GLU A 596 -26.95 14.27 -4.04
N LEU A 597 -27.50 14.29 -2.83
CA LEU A 597 -27.53 13.16 -1.91
C LEU A 597 -28.96 12.90 -1.45
N VAL A 598 -29.50 11.75 -1.82
CA VAL A 598 -30.83 11.29 -1.46
C VAL A 598 -30.73 9.99 -0.66
N LEU A 599 -31.09 10.04 0.62
CA LEU A 599 -31.11 8.86 1.48
C LEU A 599 -32.51 8.69 2.07
N GLU A 600 -33.12 7.54 1.80
CA GLU A 600 -34.42 7.18 2.35
C GLU A 600 -34.30 5.90 3.16
N ALA A 601 -34.59 5.94 4.45
CA ALA A 601 -34.56 4.74 5.28
C ALA A 601 -35.94 4.10 5.42
N ARG A 602 -36.03 2.79 5.16
CA ARG A 602 -37.22 2.01 5.56
C ARG A 602 -37.10 1.50 6.98
N ASN A 603 -35.88 1.30 7.45
CA ASN A 603 -35.62 0.85 8.80
C ASN A 603 -35.50 2.06 9.75
N PRO A 604 -36.37 2.17 10.77
CA PRO A 604 -36.38 3.34 11.65
C PRO A 604 -35.12 3.43 12.52
N SER A 605 -34.38 2.34 12.73
CA SER A 605 -33.17 2.33 13.55
C SER A 605 -31.94 2.97 12.89
N VAL A 606 -32.04 3.38 11.62
CA VAL A 606 -30.92 3.96 10.86
C VAL A 606 -30.56 5.32 11.43
N LYS A 607 -29.26 5.51 11.70
CA LYS A 607 -28.71 6.79 12.15
C LYS A 607 -27.77 7.37 11.11
N LEU A 608 -27.82 8.70 10.94
CA LEU A 608 -26.98 9.42 9.97
C LEU A 608 -25.47 9.34 10.29
N GLY A 609 -25.13 9.42 11.57
CA GLY A 609 -23.74 9.44 12.02
C GLY A 609 -22.96 10.61 11.42
N LYS A 610 -21.74 10.32 10.95
CA LYS A 610 -20.81 11.29 10.34
C LYS A 610 -20.70 11.19 8.83
N LEU A 611 -21.65 10.52 8.16
CA LEU A 611 -21.56 10.29 6.72
C LEU A 611 -21.48 11.62 5.93
N LEU A 612 -22.21 12.65 6.36
CA LEU A 612 -22.25 13.95 5.66
C LEU A 612 -20.90 14.68 5.62
N ASP A 613 -19.96 14.38 6.54
CA ASP A 613 -18.62 15.00 6.55
C ASP A 613 -17.84 14.66 5.26
N SER A 614 -18.25 13.60 4.55
CA SER A 614 -17.62 13.16 3.29
C SER A 614 -18.17 13.87 2.03
N PHE A 615 -19.23 14.68 2.15
CA PHE A 615 -19.95 15.31 1.03
C PHE A 615 -19.95 16.85 1.12
N PRO A 616 -18.82 17.53 0.85
CA PRO A 616 -18.69 18.97 1.13
C PRO A 616 -19.42 19.89 0.13
N ASN A 617 -19.73 19.42 -1.09
CA ASN A 617 -20.19 20.25 -2.21
C ASN A 617 -21.66 20.00 -2.59
N LEU A 618 -22.49 19.56 -1.65
CA LEU A 618 -23.91 19.28 -1.93
C LEU A 618 -24.69 20.56 -2.26
N ARG A 619 -25.53 20.44 -3.28
CA ARG A 619 -26.55 21.41 -3.70
C ARG A 619 -27.94 20.94 -3.31
N TYR A 620 -28.17 19.63 -3.31
CA TYR A 620 -29.43 18.99 -2.97
C TYR A 620 -29.17 17.92 -1.92
N LEU A 621 -29.69 18.12 -0.72
CA LEU A 621 -29.64 17.14 0.37
C LEU A 621 -31.06 16.74 0.74
N ILE A 622 -31.39 15.46 0.51
CA ILE A 622 -32.68 14.88 0.82
C ILE A 622 -32.47 13.69 1.74
N LEU A 623 -32.86 13.85 3.01
CA LEU A 623 -32.88 12.78 4.00
C LEU A 623 -34.34 12.54 4.41
N GLN A 624 -34.77 11.30 4.28
CA GLN A 624 -36.10 10.86 4.70
C GLN A 624 -35.98 9.68 5.64
N ARG A 625 -36.59 9.79 6.83
CA ARG A 625 -36.67 8.69 7.81
C ARG A 625 -35.30 8.23 8.36
N VAL A 626 -34.24 9.00 8.12
CA VAL A 626 -32.89 8.76 8.66
C VAL A 626 -32.74 9.53 9.96
N ARG A 627 -32.55 8.84 11.09
CA ARG A 627 -32.49 9.51 12.39
C ARG A 627 -31.24 10.37 12.54
N MET A 628 -31.45 11.58 13.03
CA MET A 628 -30.40 12.52 13.41
C MET A 628 -30.55 12.87 14.89
N GLU A 629 -29.59 12.45 15.73
CA GLU A 629 -29.60 12.79 17.16
C GLU A 629 -29.31 14.28 17.40
N THR A 630 -28.55 14.90 16.50
CA THR A 630 -28.22 16.33 16.49
C THR A 630 -28.18 16.80 15.04
N PHE A 631 -28.37 18.11 14.83
CA PHE A 631 -28.18 18.69 13.50
C PHE A 631 -26.73 18.47 13.04
N ALA A 632 -26.54 17.98 11.82
CA ALA A 632 -25.21 17.65 11.31
C ALA A 632 -24.45 18.94 10.94
N PRO A 633 -23.36 19.31 11.65
CA PRO A 633 -22.67 20.58 11.41
C PRO A 633 -21.98 20.64 10.05
N GLY A 634 -21.76 19.50 9.38
CA GLY A 634 -21.28 19.44 8.00
C GLY A 634 -22.18 20.19 7.01
N ILE A 635 -23.49 20.29 7.30
CA ILE A 635 -24.45 21.04 6.47
C ILE A 635 -24.07 22.52 6.38
N PHE A 636 -23.53 23.12 7.44
CA PHE A 636 -23.11 24.52 7.44
C PHE A 636 -21.89 24.79 6.53
N GLN A 637 -21.17 23.76 6.11
CA GLN A 637 -20.00 23.88 5.25
C GLN A 637 -20.35 23.80 3.76
N MET A 638 -21.58 23.40 3.42
CA MET A 638 -22.06 23.23 2.05
C MET A 638 -22.42 24.58 1.43
N ARG A 639 -21.43 25.23 0.80
CA ARG A 639 -21.54 26.62 0.32
C ARG A 639 -22.55 26.85 -0.81
N ASP A 640 -22.85 25.79 -1.57
CA ASP A 640 -23.76 25.86 -2.71
C ASP A 640 -25.11 25.17 -2.44
N LEU A 641 -25.45 24.90 -1.17
CA LEU A 641 -26.67 24.18 -0.81
C LEU A 641 -27.93 24.98 -1.17
N ARG A 642 -28.78 24.40 -2.03
CA ARG A 642 -30.01 25.03 -2.52
C ARG A 642 -31.25 24.36 -1.94
N HIS A 643 -31.27 23.03 -1.89
CA HIS A 643 -32.40 22.27 -1.38
C HIS A 643 -31.95 21.50 -0.16
N LEU A 644 -32.61 21.75 0.97
CA LEU A 644 -32.46 20.99 2.20
C LEU A 644 -33.80 20.38 2.57
N VAL A 645 -33.91 19.06 2.41
CA VAL A 645 -35.10 18.28 2.77
C VAL A 645 -34.70 17.29 3.85
N LEU A 646 -35.22 17.46 5.06
CA LEU A 646 -35.01 16.60 6.20
C LEU A 646 -36.38 16.21 6.74
N GLN A 647 -36.95 15.10 6.28
CA GLN A 647 -38.31 14.68 6.63
C GLN A 647 -38.28 13.46 7.54
N ASP A 648 -39.03 13.48 8.64
CA ASP A 648 -39.09 12.38 9.63
C ASP A 648 -37.69 11.92 10.08
N CYS A 649 -36.79 12.88 10.35
CA CYS A 649 -35.43 12.61 10.79
C CYS A 649 -35.30 12.60 12.32
N SER A 650 -36.42 12.74 13.06
CA SER A 650 -36.43 12.94 14.52
C SER A 650 -35.57 14.12 14.98
N LEU A 651 -35.43 15.15 14.13
CA LEU A 651 -34.54 16.29 14.35
C LEU A 651 -35.07 17.23 15.43
N GLN A 652 -34.19 17.62 16.35
CA GLN A 652 -34.41 18.74 17.29
C GLN A 652 -33.36 19.82 17.01
N LEU A 653 -33.80 21.08 16.92
CA LEU A 653 -32.90 22.21 16.72
C LEU A 653 -32.54 22.86 18.05
N SER A 654 -31.25 23.04 18.32
CA SER A 654 -30.78 23.97 19.34
C SER A 654 -30.77 25.40 18.80
N ASP A 655 -30.65 26.40 19.68
CA ASP A 655 -30.48 27.81 19.28
C ASP A 655 -29.28 28.00 18.34
N PHE A 656 -28.21 27.24 18.57
CA PHE A 656 -27.01 27.26 17.73
C PHE A 656 -27.31 26.70 16.33
N ASP A 657 -28.08 25.62 16.24
CA ASP A 657 -28.42 25.00 14.96
C ASP A 657 -29.37 25.91 14.15
N ALA A 658 -30.33 26.54 14.81
CA ALA A 658 -31.24 27.51 14.22
C ALA A 658 -30.47 28.74 13.69
N GLU A 659 -29.50 29.25 14.44
CA GLU A 659 -28.63 30.35 13.99
C GLU A 659 -27.74 29.90 12.81
N GLY A 660 -27.14 28.71 12.89
CA GLY A 660 -26.32 28.15 11.81
C GLY A 660 -27.11 27.98 10.52
N LEU A 661 -28.34 27.44 10.60
CA LEU A 661 -29.23 27.25 9.47
C LEU A 661 -29.62 28.59 8.84
N SER A 662 -29.86 29.62 9.65
CA SER A 662 -30.18 30.97 9.16
C SER A 662 -29.12 31.59 8.24
N ARG A 663 -27.86 31.12 8.34
CA ARG A 663 -26.73 31.64 7.55
C ARG A 663 -26.56 30.95 6.20
N ILE A 664 -27.40 29.98 5.86
CA ILE A 664 -27.36 29.31 4.55
C ILE A 664 -28.19 30.12 3.54
N GLU A 665 -27.62 31.24 3.08
CA GLU A 665 -28.30 32.23 2.22
C GLU A 665 -28.68 31.71 0.82
N THR A 666 -28.09 30.58 0.40
CA THR A 666 -28.25 29.97 -0.93
C THR A 666 -29.48 29.08 -1.05
N LEU A 667 -30.22 28.83 0.04
CA LEU A 667 -31.37 27.95 0.02
C LEU A 667 -32.51 28.53 -0.84
N THR A 668 -33.03 27.69 -1.73
CA THR A 668 -34.25 27.93 -2.52
C THR A 668 -35.43 27.10 -2.01
N LEU A 669 -35.15 25.95 -1.38
CA LEU A 669 -36.13 25.08 -0.76
C LEU A 669 -35.62 24.60 0.61
N LEU A 670 -36.42 24.82 1.64
CA LEU A 670 -36.20 24.28 2.99
C LEU A 670 -37.43 23.49 3.42
N ARG A 671 -37.26 22.18 3.62
CA ARG A 671 -38.30 21.28 4.12
C ARG A 671 -37.80 20.56 5.36
N LEU A 672 -38.45 20.78 6.51
CA LEU A 672 -38.15 20.11 7.78
C LEU A 672 -39.39 19.42 8.38
N ASP A 673 -40.35 19.04 7.53
CA ASP A 673 -41.62 18.43 7.92
C ASP A 673 -41.42 17.19 8.82
N GLU A 674 -42.38 16.93 9.72
CA GLU A 674 -42.42 15.73 10.57
C GLU A 674 -41.18 15.60 11.48
N ASN A 675 -40.68 16.72 12.02
CA ASN A 675 -39.57 16.71 12.99
C ASN A 675 -39.93 17.49 14.24
N PRO A 676 -39.60 17.01 15.45
CA PRO A 676 -39.84 17.75 16.69
C PRO A 676 -38.83 18.90 16.88
N LEU A 677 -38.82 19.90 15.98
CA LEU A 677 -37.80 20.94 15.92
C LEU A 677 -37.69 21.73 17.22
N GLY A 678 -38.82 22.00 17.87
CA GLY A 678 -38.94 22.76 19.12
C GLY A 678 -38.72 24.27 18.95
N VAL A 679 -37.70 24.67 18.19
CA VAL A 679 -37.35 26.07 17.87
C VAL A 679 -37.54 26.31 16.37
N ALA A 680 -38.24 27.40 16.02
CA ALA A 680 -38.37 27.82 14.62
C ALA A 680 -37.09 28.53 14.14
N PRO A 681 -36.52 28.16 12.97
CA PRO A 681 -35.33 28.83 12.45
C PRO A 681 -35.64 30.27 12.01
N HIS A 682 -34.64 31.14 12.07
CA HIS A 682 -34.71 32.45 11.42
C HIS A 682 -34.41 32.30 9.94
N VAL A 683 -35.28 32.80 9.07
CA VAL A 683 -35.18 32.62 7.62
C VAL A 683 -34.91 33.92 6.86
N GLY A 684 -34.83 35.06 7.54
CA GLY A 684 -34.73 36.38 6.89
C GLY A 684 -33.52 36.59 5.99
N PHE A 685 -32.42 35.87 6.23
CA PHE A 685 -31.20 35.93 5.41
C PHE A 685 -31.25 35.00 4.18
N MET A 686 -32.25 34.12 4.06
CA MET A 686 -32.38 33.18 2.94
C MET A 686 -33.10 33.82 1.75
N HIS A 687 -32.56 34.92 1.20
CA HIS A 687 -33.26 35.76 0.21
C HIS A 687 -33.71 35.04 -1.09
N GLN A 688 -33.12 33.88 -1.38
CA GLN A 688 -33.47 33.04 -2.54
C GLN A 688 -34.56 32.00 -2.24
N LEU A 689 -35.03 31.89 -0.99
CA LEU A 689 -35.98 30.88 -0.56
C LEU A 689 -37.32 31.09 -1.26
N GLY A 690 -37.73 30.09 -2.04
CA GLY A 690 -39.00 30.05 -2.76
C GLY A 690 -40.04 29.18 -2.06
N GLU A 691 -39.61 28.13 -1.37
CA GLU A 691 -40.50 27.17 -0.73
C GLU A 691 -40.01 26.82 0.68
N LEU A 692 -40.88 26.97 1.67
CA LEU A 692 -40.63 26.64 3.07
C LEU A 692 -41.72 25.70 3.58
N TYR A 693 -41.33 24.49 3.97
CA TYR A 693 -42.21 23.46 4.52
C TYR A 693 -41.73 23.07 5.93
N LEU A 694 -42.60 23.28 6.92
CA LEU A 694 -42.37 23.02 8.34
C LEU A 694 -43.63 22.41 8.98
N SER A 695 -44.32 21.53 8.27
CA SER A 695 -45.54 20.88 8.78
C SER A 695 -45.23 19.83 9.85
N ASP A 696 -46.09 19.69 10.86
CA ASP A 696 -45.88 18.75 11.99
C ASP A 696 -44.48 18.88 12.62
N ALA A 697 -44.07 20.12 12.87
CA ALA A 697 -42.73 20.45 13.36
C ALA A 697 -42.67 20.80 14.86
N GLY A 698 -43.82 20.72 15.54
CA GLY A 698 -43.97 21.12 16.95
C GLY A 698 -43.77 22.61 17.21
N LEU A 699 -43.88 23.47 16.19
CA LEU A 699 -43.62 24.90 16.30
C LEU A 699 -44.71 25.61 17.09
N THR A 700 -44.31 26.56 17.94
CA THR A 700 -45.24 27.41 18.71
C THR A 700 -45.41 28.80 18.12
N GLN A 701 -44.58 29.16 17.15
CA GLN A 701 -44.53 30.44 16.46
C GLN A 701 -44.13 30.23 15.00
N ILE A 702 -44.56 31.13 14.11
CA ILE A 702 -44.09 31.19 12.72
C ILE A 702 -42.60 31.59 12.72
N PRO A 703 -41.76 31.05 11.80
CA PRO A 703 -40.38 31.48 11.59
C PRO A 703 -40.25 33.01 11.51
N SER A 704 -39.12 33.53 11.98
CA SER A 704 -38.83 34.96 11.89
C SER A 704 -38.09 35.32 10.61
N GLY A 705 -38.33 36.51 10.06
CA GLY A 705 -37.72 36.94 8.81
C GLY A 705 -38.49 36.55 7.55
N VAL A 706 -39.67 35.91 7.66
CA VAL A 706 -40.52 35.56 6.50
C VAL A 706 -40.89 36.82 5.71
N GLU A 707 -41.10 37.93 6.40
CA GLU A 707 -41.43 39.24 5.82
C GLU A 707 -40.34 39.79 4.88
N GLN A 708 -39.11 39.28 4.99
CA GLN A 708 -37.94 39.71 4.20
C GLN A 708 -37.73 38.86 2.94
N LEU A 709 -38.53 37.80 2.77
CA LEU A 709 -38.36 36.81 1.70
C LEU A 709 -39.21 37.14 0.47
N ALA A 710 -38.76 38.09 -0.34
CA ALA A 710 -39.48 38.52 -1.55
C ALA A 710 -39.66 37.41 -2.61
N SER A 711 -38.82 36.36 -2.56
CA SER A 711 -38.87 35.22 -3.50
C SER A 711 -39.82 34.10 -3.04
N LEU A 712 -40.34 34.15 -1.81
CA LEU A 712 -41.11 33.07 -1.20
C LEU A 712 -42.49 32.96 -1.86
N ARG A 713 -42.83 31.73 -2.26
CA ARG A 713 -44.09 31.36 -2.91
C ARG A 713 -44.94 30.42 -2.08
N VAL A 714 -44.31 29.61 -1.22
CA VAL A 714 -44.99 28.65 -0.37
C VAL A 714 -44.43 28.75 1.04
N LEU A 715 -45.32 28.96 2.01
CA LEU A 715 -45.07 28.81 3.43
C LEU A 715 -46.07 27.79 3.98
N ASP A 716 -45.59 26.58 4.25
CA ASP A 716 -46.40 25.54 4.86
C ASP A 716 -45.98 25.29 6.31
N VAL A 717 -46.88 25.62 7.24
CA VAL A 717 -46.70 25.44 8.69
C VAL A 717 -47.93 24.77 9.31
N HIS A 718 -48.66 23.95 8.53
CA HIS A 718 -49.82 23.22 9.04
C HIS A 718 -49.46 22.19 10.11
N ASP A 719 -50.44 21.74 10.88
CA ASP A 719 -50.27 20.75 11.96
C ASP A 719 -49.18 21.15 12.98
N ASN A 720 -49.18 22.41 13.41
CA ASN A 720 -48.26 22.91 14.45
C ASN A 720 -49.02 23.43 15.67
N ASN A 721 -48.29 23.92 16.67
CA ASN A 721 -48.82 24.44 17.92
C ASN A 721 -48.83 25.98 17.95
N ILE A 722 -49.00 26.63 16.80
CA ILE A 722 -48.94 28.10 16.69
C ILE A 722 -50.22 28.72 17.25
N VAL A 723 -50.06 29.52 18.31
CA VAL A 723 -51.18 30.21 18.98
C VAL A 723 -51.32 31.67 18.53
N ASN A 724 -50.20 32.35 18.34
CA ASN A 724 -50.17 33.78 17.97
C ASN A 724 -49.25 34.00 16.78
N ILE A 725 -49.54 35.05 16.00
CA ILE A 725 -48.73 35.51 14.87
C ILE A 725 -48.15 36.88 15.22
N ARG A 726 -46.85 37.05 14.98
CA ARG A 726 -46.10 38.30 15.27
C ARG A 726 -46.58 39.45 14.37
N GLU A 727 -46.42 40.69 14.82
CA GLU A 727 -46.89 41.88 14.06
C GLU A 727 -46.18 42.03 12.71
N ASP A 728 -44.86 41.81 12.67
CA ASP A 728 -44.05 41.89 11.45
C ASP A 728 -44.54 40.99 10.32
N PHE A 729 -45.25 39.89 10.63
CA PHE A 729 -45.82 38.99 9.61
C PHE A 729 -46.87 39.70 8.74
N PHE A 730 -47.58 40.68 9.31
CA PHE A 730 -48.58 41.46 8.59
C PHE A 730 -47.97 42.64 7.80
N GLU A 731 -46.64 42.77 7.78
CA GLU A 731 -45.91 43.70 6.90
C GLU A 731 -45.58 43.08 5.53
N LEU A 732 -45.97 41.83 5.29
CA LEU A 732 -45.82 41.16 3.99
C LEU A 732 -46.47 41.97 2.86
N PRO A 733 -45.82 42.17 1.71
CA PRO A 733 -46.43 42.85 0.57
C PRO A 733 -47.60 42.03 0.02
N ASP A 734 -48.82 42.57 0.06
CA ASP A 734 -50.04 41.90 -0.42
C ASP A 734 -49.98 41.46 -1.90
N THR A 735 -49.16 42.12 -2.72
CA THR A 735 -48.87 41.80 -4.13
C THR A 735 -47.93 40.61 -4.34
N GLN A 736 -47.29 40.09 -3.30
CA GLN A 736 -46.41 38.92 -3.40
C GLN A 736 -47.24 37.64 -3.62
N ASN A 737 -46.89 36.85 -4.63
CA ASN A 737 -47.52 35.55 -4.88
C ASN A 737 -47.02 34.52 -3.85
N LEU A 738 -47.73 34.40 -2.73
CA LEU A 738 -47.37 33.56 -1.58
C LEU A 738 -48.60 32.81 -1.05
N ASP A 739 -48.54 31.48 -1.03
CA ASP A 739 -49.52 30.61 -0.38
C ASP A 739 -49.04 30.23 1.03
N ILE A 740 -49.86 30.54 2.02
CA ILE A 740 -49.58 30.35 3.44
C ILE A 740 -50.59 29.35 4.00
N ASN A 741 -50.09 28.21 4.46
CA ASN A 741 -50.91 27.17 5.06
C ASN A 741 -50.71 27.13 6.58
N LEU A 742 -51.74 27.55 7.32
CA LEU A 742 -51.83 27.58 8.78
C LEU A 742 -52.92 26.62 9.30
N ILE A 743 -53.37 25.68 8.47
CA ILE A 743 -54.39 24.70 8.85
C ILE A 743 -53.90 23.89 10.06
N ASP A 744 -54.85 23.48 10.91
CA ASP A 744 -54.60 22.65 12.10
C ASP A 744 -53.55 23.23 13.07
N ASN A 745 -53.55 24.55 13.21
CA ASN A 745 -52.89 25.26 14.31
C ASN A 745 -53.91 25.83 15.30
N PRO A 746 -53.63 25.82 16.62
CA PRO A 746 -54.51 26.38 17.65
C PRO A 746 -54.42 27.92 17.72
N LEU A 747 -54.70 28.60 16.61
CA LEU A 747 -54.66 30.05 16.50
C LEU A 747 -55.67 30.71 17.46
N GLY A 748 -55.19 31.65 18.28
CA GLY A 748 -56.05 32.43 19.17
C GLY A 748 -56.91 33.44 18.41
N ASP A 749 -58.02 33.86 19.04
CA ASP A 749 -58.99 34.79 18.44
C ASP A 749 -58.33 36.09 17.94
N VAL A 750 -57.34 36.61 18.66
CA VAL A 750 -56.60 37.82 18.28
C VAL A 750 -55.82 37.62 16.97
N ALA A 751 -55.21 36.44 16.78
CA ALA A 751 -54.50 36.12 15.55
C ALA A 751 -55.49 36.00 14.37
N LEU A 752 -56.62 35.32 14.57
CA LEU A 752 -57.67 35.19 13.55
C LEU A 752 -58.26 36.56 13.15
N MET A 753 -58.52 37.45 14.13
CA MET A 753 -58.97 38.82 13.85
C MET A 753 -57.95 39.61 13.03
N ARG A 754 -56.66 39.51 13.37
CA ARG A 754 -55.58 40.19 12.64
C ARG A 754 -55.41 39.65 11.22
N ILE A 755 -55.49 38.33 11.02
CA ILE A 755 -55.51 37.73 9.68
C ILE A 755 -56.71 38.27 8.90
N GLY A 756 -57.91 38.30 9.50
CA GLY A 756 -59.11 38.83 8.88
C GLY A 756 -58.97 40.30 8.46
N GLN A 757 -58.41 41.14 9.34
CA GLN A 757 -58.14 42.55 9.06
C GLN A 757 -57.13 42.72 7.91
N TYR A 758 -56.00 42.01 7.97
CA TYR A 758 -55.00 42.04 6.90
C TYR A 758 -55.57 41.62 5.54
N VAL A 759 -56.42 40.59 5.53
CA VAL A 759 -57.12 40.10 4.33
C VAL A 759 -58.10 41.14 3.77
N GLN A 760 -58.77 41.92 4.64
CA GLN A 760 -59.72 42.97 4.27
C GLN A 760 -59.03 44.27 3.81
N ASP A 761 -57.90 44.62 4.42
CA ASP A 761 -57.13 45.84 4.13
C ASP A 761 -56.27 45.71 2.86
N ALA A 762 -56.17 44.50 2.28
CA ALA A 762 -55.38 44.22 1.10
C ALA A 762 -55.97 44.82 -0.20
N SER A 763 -55.08 45.18 -1.14
CA SER A 763 -55.40 45.70 -2.46
C SER A 763 -56.16 44.69 -3.33
N MET A 764 -56.83 45.19 -4.38
CA MET A 764 -57.46 44.36 -5.42
C MET A 764 -56.44 43.46 -6.16
N ASP A 765 -55.16 43.85 -6.17
CA ASP A 765 -54.07 43.11 -6.81
C ASP A 765 -53.42 42.06 -5.87
N ARG A 766 -54.06 41.73 -4.75
CA ARG A 766 -53.56 40.78 -3.76
C ARG A 766 -53.27 39.41 -4.39
N GLN A 767 -52.09 38.86 -4.08
CA GLN A 767 -51.67 37.52 -4.49
C GLN A 767 -51.32 36.60 -3.31
N ILE A 768 -51.40 37.10 -2.06
CA ILE A 768 -51.20 36.28 -0.87
C ILE A 768 -52.44 35.46 -0.53
N VAL A 769 -52.31 34.15 -0.37
CA VAL A 769 -53.39 33.27 0.11
C VAL A 769 -53.04 32.80 1.52
N ILE A 770 -53.98 32.94 2.46
CA ILE A 770 -53.80 32.44 3.84
C ILE A 770 -54.91 31.42 4.09
N ARG A 771 -54.52 30.18 4.33
CA ARG A 771 -55.42 29.07 4.65
C ARG A 771 -55.39 28.83 6.15
N VAL A 772 -56.52 28.99 6.79
CA VAL A 772 -56.76 28.61 8.18
C VAL A 772 -57.92 27.64 8.21
N ARG A 773 -57.99 26.79 9.24
CA ARG A 773 -59.18 25.95 9.43
C ARG A 773 -60.39 26.87 9.59
N GLU A 774 -61.42 26.67 8.77
CA GLU A 774 -62.68 27.38 8.98
C GLU A 774 -63.15 27.07 10.40
N PRO A 775 -63.44 28.07 11.24
CA PRO A 775 -64.08 27.80 12.51
C PRO A 775 -65.37 27.08 12.15
N VAL A 776 -65.51 25.83 12.60
CA VAL A 776 -66.78 25.12 12.53
C VAL A 776 -67.76 26.05 13.21
N ALA A 777 -68.59 26.73 12.41
CA ALA A 777 -69.73 27.45 12.94
C ALA A 777 -70.46 26.41 13.77
N ASN A 778 -70.58 26.65 15.08
CA ASN A 778 -71.44 25.86 15.92
C ASN A 778 -72.78 25.79 15.20
N ASP A 779 -73.13 24.61 14.68
CA ASP A 779 -74.36 24.40 13.95
C ASP A 779 -75.51 24.80 14.88
N VAL A 780 -76.04 25.98 14.55
CA VAL A 780 -77.42 26.33 14.79
C VAL A 780 -78.23 25.16 14.25
N VAL A 781 -79.06 24.62 15.14
CA VAL A 781 -80.13 23.69 14.78
C VAL A 781 -81.00 24.38 13.73
N GLU A 782 -80.77 24.09 12.46
CA GLU A 782 -81.78 24.26 11.41
C GLU A 782 -82.13 22.88 10.85
N VAL A 783 -83.16 22.33 11.49
CA VAL A 783 -84.04 21.32 10.92
C VAL A 783 -84.67 21.91 9.67
N PHE A 784 -84.37 21.39 8.47
CA PHE A 784 -85.32 21.37 7.38
C PHE A 784 -85.15 20.14 6.49
N ASP A 785 -86.26 19.42 6.41
CA ASP A 785 -86.63 18.34 5.49
C ASP A 785 -86.12 18.53 4.05
N SER A 786 -85.74 17.42 3.42
CA SER A 786 -86.16 17.14 2.04
C SER A 786 -86.24 15.63 1.75
N PRO A 787 -87.14 15.23 0.84
CA PRO A 787 -87.58 13.85 0.66
C PRO A 787 -86.88 13.15 -0.52
N ASP A 788 -87.21 11.87 -0.67
CA ASP A 788 -87.05 11.04 -1.87
C ASP A 788 -85.62 10.66 -2.30
N THR A 789 -85.31 9.36 -2.20
CA THR A 789 -85.57 8.47 -3.34
C THR A 789 -85.31 7.02 -2.93
N GLY A 790 -86.39 6.23 -2.98
CA GLY A 790 -86.29 4.78 -2.96
C GLY A 790 -85.74 4.25 -4.27
N ILE A 791 -84.89 3.23 -4.20
CA ILE A 791 -84.79 2.19 -5.22
C ILE A 791 -84.74 0.84 -4.48
N GLU A 792 -85.72 0.01 -4.84
CA GLU A 792 -86.04 -1.36 -4.43
C GLU A 792 -84.88 -2.35 -4.75
N SER A 793 -84.57 -3.31 -3.86
CA SER A 793 -84.99 -4.74 -3.86
C SER A 793 -84.55 -5.53 -5.12
N SER A 794 -84.01 -6.75 -5.09
CA SER A 794 -84.19 -7.89 -4.19
C SER A 794 -83.16 -9.02 -4.50
N SER A 795 -83.04 -9.97 -3.55
CA SER A 795 -82.71 -11.43 -3.67
C SER A 795 -81.28 -11.81 -4.09
N ASP A 796 -80.52 -12.68 -3.41
CA ASP A 796 -80.78 -13.74 -2.39
C ASP A 796 -79.78 -13.70 -1.23
#